data_AF-A0A812U5B8-F1
#
_entry.id   AF-A0A812U5B8-F1
#
_cell.length_a   1.000
_cell.length_b   1.000
_cell.length_c   1.000
_cell.angle_alpha   90.00
_cell.angle_beta   90.00
_cell.angle_gamma   90.00
#
_symmetry.space_group_name_H-M   'P 1'
#
loop_
_entity.id
_entity.type
_entity.pdbx_description
1 polymer ?
#
loop_
_entity_poly.entity_id
_entity_poly.type
_entity_poly.pdbx_seq_one_letter_code
_entity_poly.pdbx_strand_id
1 'polypeptide(L)'
;MKWAFFVFATLVEWSLAVNMAEDASNSLNSTWFVPCTGKLIGNSPYDCEKQSLDDCASSYTSTGVPGFPTMQWSAGERKFMQCTISGVKCAATLPYCSTVGELVVDYLIVGGGGGAGSGGGGAGGVLKGTQPIKVGEALSVLVGAGGNGGGGGGRYATTNVPTNGGDSKLGKVVAKGGAAGGYKARQTAPSGASGGGSAFDSPSVTVASGTKGQGHSGGKSFKSGYGGGGGGGGAGEAGHNPSGTYRGGKGGDGISSDITGSTKFYGGGGGAGLNGHGAKSYPDLVALGGKGGGGRGSDFVCDPENQYWKFTGTNGEPNTGGGGGGGDPETRMAGTGGSGVVIVRYTSPTPILSGGTVTEAGGFQIHTFATPGEDDLSWMKAGNILIDFLIVAGGGGAGSGGGGGGGVIMGSKMIHKGTEWTVKVGGGGKAGQGGGVERDPSKPATKGEDSMLGSLVAIGGGKGADYTRTPGGGGSGGGGGFDQNHQSSAPGTPGQGFHGGLTNQRGYGAAGGGGGAGEPGGSAPKKHYGGKGGDGVSSDITGALKWYGGGGGGGVNHNGDILIAGGGGAGGKGGGGRGGDFGAKAHSASKARFTGTDGEANTGGGGGGTDPESTVAGKGGSGIVIIRYKSAQPLMTGGTMSSSGGYQIHTFDTVGTSTLKY
;
A
#
# COMPACT_ATOMS: atom_id res chain seq x y z
N MET A 1 50.55 63.58 30.51
CA MET A 1 50.18 62.71 29.36
C MET A 1 49.76 61.35 29.90
N LYS A 2 48.50 61.00 29.59
CA LYS A 2 47.79 59.70 29.63
C LYS A 2 47.86 58.79 30.88
N TRP A 3 46.65 58.47 31.31
CA TRP A 3 46.19 57.78 32.51
C TRP A 3 46.07 56.25 32.35
N ALA A 4 46.07 55.56 33.49
CA ALA A 4 45.72 54.15 33.72
C ALA A 4 44.21 53.88 33.61
N PHE A 5 43.79 52.60 33.53
CA PHE A 5 42.88 51.93 34.48
C PHE A 5 42.54 50.48 34.07
N PHE A 6 42.52 49.58 35.07
CA PHE A 6 41.79 48.30 35.10
C PHE A 6 40.27 48.54 34.98
N VAL A 7 39.48 47.54 34.53
CA VAL A 7 38.21 47.06 35.15
C VAL A 7 37.45 46.05 34.26
N PHE A 8 36.94 45.02 34.95
CA PHE A 8 35.83 44.07 34.77
C PHE A 8 34.84 44.21 33.60
N ALA A 9 34.34 43.05 33.14
CA ALA A 9 32.99 42.86 32.59
C ALA A 9 32.38 41.58 33.23
N THR A 10 31.60 41.69 34.31
CA THR A 10 30.12 41.79 34.37
C THR A 10 29.35 40.59 33.79
N LEU A 11 29.00 39.67 34.69
CA LEU A 11 27.80 38.82 34.61
C LEU A 11 26.56 39.72 34.69
N VAL A 12 25.65 39.58 33.73
CA VAL A 12 24.31 40.16 33.80
C VAL A 12 23.34 39.02 34.11
N GLU A 13 22.81 39.04 35.33
CA GLU A 13 21.62 38.32 35.75
C GLU A 13 20.40 38.87 35.00
N TRP A 14 19.56 37.99 34.47
CA TRP A 14 18.16 38.31 34.18
C TRP A 14 17.30 37.57 35.18
N SER A 15 16.91 38.28 36.24
CA SER A 15 15.83 37.89 37.14
C SER A 15 14.49 38.09 36.44
N LEU A 16 13.79 37.02 36.09
CA LEU A 16 12.36 37.08 35.80
C LEU A 16 11.60 36.74 37.08
N ALA A 17 11.21 37.77 37.83
CA ALA A 17 10.25 37.65 38.92
C ALA A 17 8.86 37.41 38.32
N VAL A 18 8.33 36.20 38.47
CA VAL A 18 6.90 35.94 38.25
C VAL A 18 6.22 36.07 39.61
N ASN A 19 5.46 37.16 39.75
CA ASN A 19 4.54 37.38 40.86
C ASN A 19 3.52 36.23 40.91
N MET A 20 3.34 35.68 42.10
CA MET A 20 2.24 34.79 42.42
C MET A 20 0.94 35.57 42.35
N ALA A 21 0.07 35.21 41.40
CA ALA A 21 -1.36 35.44 41.52
C ALA A 21 -2.00 34.07 41.72
N GLU A 22 -2.64 33.90 42.88
CA GLU A 22 -3.58 32.82 43.14
C GLU A 22 -4.69 32.92 42.09
N ASP A 23 -4.90 31.85 41.32
CA ASP A 23 -6.25 31.56 40.87
C ASP A 23 -6.46 30.05 40.77
N ALA A 24 -7.53 29.62 41.42
CA ALA A 24 -7.96 28.25 41.52
C ALA A 24 -8.70 27.84 40.24
N SER A 25 -8.74 26.52 40.02
CA SER A 25 -9.57 25.78 39.06
C SER A 25 -8.96 25.44 37.69
N ASN A 26 -9.09 24.14 37.37
CA ASN A 26 -8.75 23.44 36.13
C ASN A 26 -7.28 23.06 35.90
N SER A 27 -6.89 21.88 36.40
CA SER A 27 -5.84 21.08 35.74
C SER A 27 -6.35 19.67 35.41
N LEU A 28 -6.31 19.36 34.12
CA LEU A 28 -6.54 18.05 33.54
C LEU A 28 -5.39 17.12 33.96
N ASN A 29 -5.70 16.07 34.73
CA ASN A 29 -4.76 15.00 35.03
C ASN A 29 -4.46 14.21 33.75
N SER A 30 -3.27 14.39 33.19
CA SER A 30 -2.71 13.48 32.18
C SER A 30 -1.65 12.60 32.86
N THR A 31 -2.03 11.36 33.13
CA THR A 31 -1.15 10.33 33.72
C THR A 31 -0.42 9.59 32.60
N TRP A 32 0.92 9.63 32.61
CA TRP A 32 1.78 8.86 31.71
C TRP A 32 2.50 7.77 32.52
N PHE A 33 2.61 6.55 31.97
CA PHE A 33 3.36 5.46 32.57
C PHE A 33 4.74 5.34 31.92
N VAL A 34 5.81 5.38 32.72
CA VAL A 34 7.19 5.09 32.31
C VAL A 34 7.60 3.77 32.98
N PRO A 35 7.98 2.72 32.23
CA PRO A 35 8.59 1.54 32.85
C PRO A 35 10.06 1.84 33.18
N CYS A 36 10.42 1.77 34.46
CA CYS A 36 11.82 1.77 34.89
C CYS A 36 12.47 0.43 34.53
N THR A 37 13.36 0.41 33.54
CA THR A 37 14.26 -0.72 33.28
C THR A 37 15.67 -0.34 33.73
N GLY A 38 16.01 -0.66 34.97
CA GLY A 38 17.35 -0.48 35.53
C GLY A 38 17.87 -1.78 36.11
N LYS A 39 18.95 -2.30 35.55
CA LYS A 39 19.73 -3.43 36.09
C LYS A 39 20.59 -2.90 37.23
N LEU A 40 20.34 -3.33 38.47
CA LEU A 40 21.21 -3.05 39.61
C LEU A 40 22.55 -3.77 39.40
N ILE A 41 23.63 -3.01 39.16
CA ILE A 41 25.00 -3.52 39.26
C ILE A 41 25.52 -3.05 40.62
N GLY A 42 25.49 -3.96 41.60
CA GLY A 42 26.09 -3.75 42.92
C GLY A 42 27.46 -4.42 42.99
N ASN A 43 28.51 -3.63 43.25
CA ASN A 43 29.82 -4.13 43.67
C ASN A 43 29.79 -4.44 45.17
N SER A 44 29.79 -5.73 45.57
CA SER A 44 30.36 -6.29 46.82
C SER A 44 29.93 -7.77 46.96
N PRO A 45 30.78 -8.68 47.49
CA PRO A 45 30.70 -10.11 47.20
C PRO A 45 29.86 -10.86 48.23
N TYR A 46 28.70 -11.37 47.84
CA TYR A 46 28.09 -12.56 48.46
C TYR A 46 27.35 -13.34 47.37
N ASP A 47 27.86 -14.54 47.10
CA ASP A 47 27.24 -15.55 46.25
C ASP A 47 25.82 -15.86 46.72
N CYS A 48 24.86 -15.76 45.80
CA CYS A 48 23.57 -16.45 45.89
C CYS A 48 23.34 -17.19 44.58
N GLU A 49 24.17 -18.21 44.32
CA GLU A 49 23.86 -19.24 43.34
C GLU A 49 23.08 -20.36 44.06
N LYS A 50 21.81 -20.55 43.65
CA LYS A 50 20.87 -21.63 44.02
C LYS A 50 20.18 -21.53 45.40
N GLN A 51 18.91 -21.10 45.43
CA GLN A 51 17.85 -21.71 46.24
C GLN A 51 16.44 -21.24 45.81
N SER A 52 15.45 -22.09 46.09
CA SER A 52 14.06 -22.10 45.61
C SER A 52 13.16 -20.96 46.11
N LEU A 53 12.04 -20.77 45.41
CA LEU A 53 11.10 -19.65 45.42
C LEU A 53 10.27 -19.37 46.70
N ASP A 54 10.60 -19.92 47.88
CA ASP A 54 9.70 -19.85 49.05
C ASP A 54 10.22 -19.15 50.33
N ASP A 55 11.45 -18.62 50.40
CA ASP A 55 11.99 -18.03 51.64
C ASP A 55 12.40 -16.54 51.54
N CYS A 56 11.45 -15.66 51.23
CA CYS A 56 11.60 -14.21 51.43
C CYS A 56 10.59 -13.68 52.46
N ALA A 57 10.59 -14.28 53.65
CA ALA A 57 9.98 -13.70 54.84
C ALA A 57 11.06 -13.05 55.72
N SER A 58 11.53 -11.87 55.33
CA SER A 58 12.29 -10.99 56.24
C SER A 58 11.68 -9.60 56.26
N SER A 59 11.09 -9.28 57.41
CA SER A 59 10.55 -7.98 57.78
C SER A 59 11.58 -6.85 57.58
N TYR A 60 11.25 -5.87 56.75
CA TYR A 60 11.94 -4.58 56.74
C TYR A 60 11.21 -3.60 57.66
N THR A 61 11.83 -3.28 58.79
CA THR A 61 11.46 -2.14 59.63
C THR A 61 12.28 -0.93 59.20
N SER A 62 11.66 0.08 58.57
CA SER A 62 12.30 1.38 58.42
C SER A 62 12.10 2.20 59.68
N THR A 63 13.19 2.66 60.28
CA THR A 63 13.17 3.57 61.42
C THR A 63 12.72 4.96 61.00
N GLY A 64 11.46 5.26 61.29
CA GLY A 64 10.94 6.55 61.81
C GLY A 64 11.29 7.86 61.11
N VAL A 65 10.34 8.37 60.31
CA VAL A 65 10.09 9.82 60.19
C VAL A 65 8.76 10.11 60.91
N PRO A 66 8.69 11.03 61.89
CA PRO A 66 7.44 11.34 62.60
C PRO A 66 6.42 12.01 61.66
N GLY A 67 5.22 11.43 61.53
CA GLY A 67 4.08 12.07 60.84
C GLY A 67 3.31 11.25 59.81
N PHE A 68 3.69 9.99 59.52
CA PHE A 68 2.97 9.14 58.56
C PHE A 68 2.34 7.92 59.27
N PRO A 69 1.07 7.56 58.99
CA PRO A 69 0.46 6.35 59.53
C PRO A 69 1.13 5.10 58.94
N THR A 70 1.49 4.15 59.81
CA THR A 70 1.90 2.79 59.44
C THR A 70 0.74 2.03 58.81
N MET A 71 0.87 1.61 57.54
CA MET A 71 -0.04 0.66 56.90
C MET A 71 0.53 -0.76 57.00
N GLN A 72 -0.23 -1.67 57.62
CA GLN A 72 0.01 -3.12 57.56
C GLN A 72 -0.62 -3.68 56.27
N TRP A 73 0.10 -4.54 55.55
CA TRP A 73 -0.38 -5.25 54.37
C TRP A 73 -0.59 -6.73 54.67
N SER A 74 -1.73 -7.30 54.24
CA SER A 74 -1.95 -8.74 54.14
C SER A 74 -1.67 -9.20 52.70
N ALA A 75 -1.08 -10.39 52.55
CA ALA A 75 -0.68 -10.94 51.26
C ALA A 75 -1.90 -11.35 50.41
N GLY A 76 -1.98 -10.91 49.15
CA GLY A 76 -2.94 -11.46 48.19
C GLY A 76 -3.35 -10.62 46.96
N GLU A 77 -3.15 -9.30 46.95
CA GLU A 77 -3.64 -8.46 45.83
C GLU A 77 -2.50 -7.78 45.04
N ARG A 78 -2.42 -8.03 43.72
CA ARG A 78 -1.57 -7.22 42.81
C ARG A 78 -2.25 -5.87 42.57
N LYS A 79 -1.77 -4.80 43.21
CA LYS A 79 -2.19 -3.42 42.90
C LYS A 79 -1.01 -2.61 42.37
N PHE A 80 -1.23 -1.90 41.27
CA PHE A 80 -0.26 -1.02 40.62
C PHE A 80 -0.02 0.23 41.49
N MET A 81 1.26 0.58 41.67
CA MET A 81 1.65 1.77 42.42
C MET A 81 1.62 2.99 41.49
N GLN A 82 0.70 3.92 41.72
CA GLN A 82 0.69 5.25 41.08
C GLN A 82 1.52 6.19 41.95
N CYS A 83 2.70 6.58 41.48
CA CYS A 83 3.56 7.53 42.19
C CYS A 83 3.25 8.95 41.68
N THR A 84 2.43 9.70 42.42
CA THR A 84 2.20 11.13 42.16
C THR A 84 3.19 11.92 43.02
N ILE A 85 4.26 12.46 42.43
CA ILE A 85 5.15 13.38 43.14
C ILE A 85 4.57 14.78 43.00
N SER A 86 3.88 15.25 44.04
CA SER A 86 3.51 16.65 44.21
C SER A 86 4.39 17.27 45.29
N GLY A 87 5.09 18.35 44.96
CA GLY A 87 5.57 19.31 45.97
C GLY A 87 6.97 19.14 46.58
N VAL A 88 7.95 18.55 45.89
CA VAL A 88 9.36 18.60 46.36
C VAL A 88 10.12 19.70 45.62
N LYS A 89 10.44 20.80 46.31
CA LYS A 89 11.52 21.71 45.89
C LYS A 89 12.83 20.92 45.98
N CYS A 90 13.39 20.52 44.85
CA CYS A 90 14.67 19.83 44.79
C CYS A 90 15.79 20.79 45.25
N ALA A 91 16.21 20.64 46.50
CA ALA A 91 17.45 21.21 47.02
C ALA A 91 18.42 20.06 47.36
N ALA A 92 18.84 19.31 46.34
CA ALA A 92 20.02 18.45 46.40
C ALA A 92 20.31 17.94 44.98
N THR A 93 21.49 18.27 44.45
CA THR A 93 22.01 17.73 43.19
C THR A 93 22.36 16.25 43.42
N LEU A 94 21.41 15.35 43.18
CA LEU A 94 21.68 13.91 43.10
C LEU A 94 22.29 13.59 41.71
N PRO A 95 23.47 12.95 41.61
CA PRO A 95 24.14 12.69 40.32
C PRO A 95 23.46 11.63 39.44
N TYR A 96 22.26 11.15 39.78
CA TYR A 96 21.61 10.03 39.10
C TYR A 96 20.09 10.22 38.93
N CYS A 97 19.65 11.45 38.69
CA CYS A 97 18.38 11.67 38.00
C CYS A 97 18.69 11.77 36.50
N SER A 98 19.02 10.65 35.87
CA SER A 98 19.05 10.58 34.40
C SER A 98 17.62 10.81 33.92
N THR A 99 17.41 11.81 33.07
CA THR A 99 16.16 12.07 32.35
C THR A 99 15.67 10.80 31.64
N VAL A 100 14.80 10.02 32.29
CA VAL A 100 14.13 8.87 31.67
C VAL A 100 12.91 9.43 30.94
N GLY A 101 13.09 9.77 29.67
CA GLY A 101 12.04 10.44 28.91
C GLY A 101 12.05 10.16 27.41
N GLU A 102 12.87 9.22 26.92
CA GLU A 102 12.98 8.92 25.48
C GLU A 102 13.00 7.41 25.23
N LEU A 103 12.20 6.97 24.25
CA LEU A 103 12.28 5.64 23.66
C LEU A 103 13.08 5.75 22.37
N VAL A 104 14.12 4.94 22.20
CA VAL A 104 14.84 4.84 20.93
C VAL A 104 14.20 3.76 20.08
N VAL A 105 13.76 4.12 18.88
CA VAL A 105 13.16 3.19 17.91
C VAL A 105 14.10 2.98 16.73
N ASP A 106 14.12 1.76 16.19
CA ASP A 106 14.70 1.47 14.88
C ASP A 106 13.69 1.89 13.80
N TYR A 107 14.17 2.43 12.67
CA TYR A 107 13.32 2.74 11.53
C TYR A 107 13.88 2.26 10.20
N LEU A 108 12.96 2.04 9.26
CA LEU A 108 13.17 1.92 7.82
C LEU A 108 12.18 2.87 7.14
N ILE A 109 12.66 3.84 6.39
CA ILE A 109 11.82 4.78 5.62
C ILE A 109 12.14 4.55 4.15
N VAL A 110 11.10 4.27 3.36
CA VAL A 110 11.20 4.01 1.93
C VAL A 110 10.32 5.00 1.17
N GLY A 111 10.91 5.81 0.29
CA GLY A 111 10.16 6.71 -0.62
C GLY A 111 9.36 5.92 -1.66
N GLY A 112 8.38 6.56 -2.30
CA GLY A 112 7.69 5.96 -3.45
C GLY A 112 8.61 5.83 -4.66
N GLY A 113 8.49 4.75 -5.43
CA GLY A 113 9.26 4.55 -6.66
C GLY A 113 8.78 5.47 -7.79
N GLY A 114 9.67 5.81 -8.73
CA GLY A 114 9.31 6.56 -9.93
C GLY A 114 8.58 5.69 -10.95
N GLY A 115 7.66 6.31 -11.71
CA GLY A 115 7.04 5.64 -12.85
C GLY A 115 7.97 5.58 -14.05
N ALA A 116 7.68 4.70 -15.00
CA ALA A 116 8.58 4.40 -16.11
C ALA A 116 8.15 5.05 -17.43
N GLY A 117 9.13 5.25 -18.31
CA GLY A 117 8.94 5.57 -19.73
C GLY A 117 9.43 4.39 -20.57
N SER A 118 10.38 4.61 -21.47
CA SER A 118 11.21 3.52 -22.01
C SER A 118 12.31 3.10 -21.06
N GLY A 119 12.88 4.07 -20.35
CA GLY A 119 13.74 3.79 -19.22
C GLY A 119 12.92 3.27 -18.04
N GLY A 120 13.51 2.37 -17.25
CA GLY A 120 12.92 1.93 -16.00
C GLY A 120 12.84 3.09 -15.00
N GLY A 121 11.79 3.12 -14.19
CA GLY A 121 11.66 4.07 -13.08
C GLY A 121 12.73 3.82 -12.01
N GLY A 122 13.25 4.89 -11.41
CA GLY A 122 14.17 4.80 -10.29
C GLY A 122 13.45 4.39 -9.01
N ALA A 123 14.14 3.64 -8.14
CA ALA A 123 13.63 3.30 -6.82
C ALA A 123 13.50 4.52 -5.90
N GLY A 124 12.53 4.45 -4.99
CA GLY A 124 12.47 5.32 -3.82
C GLY A 124 13.68 5.12 -2.90
N GLY A 125 13.99 6.16 -2.14
CA GLY A 125 15.14 6.15 -1.25
C GLY A 125 14.91 5.24 -0.06
N VAL A 126 15.94 4.55 0.40
CA VAL A 126 15.85 3.69 1.58
C VAL A 126 16.78 4.22 2.66
N LEU A 127 16.20 4.65 3.78
CA LEU A 127 16.93 5.10 4.97
C LEU A 127 16.67 4.14 6.13
N LYS A 128 17.74 3.78 6.83
CA LYS A 128 17.71 2.96 8.06
C LYS A 128 18.46 3.68 9.16
N GLY A 129 18.00 3.55 10.39
CA GLY A 129 18.69 4.11 11.54
C GLY A 129 17.85 4.02 12.80
N THR A 130 18.23 4.82 13.78
CA THR A 130 17.54 4.94 15.07
C THR A 130 17.05 6.36 15.28
N GLN A 131 15.91 6.53 15.94
CA GLN A 131 15.38 7.84 16.28
C GLN A 131 14.80 7.83 17.71
N PRO A 132 15.14 8.81 18.57
CA PRO A 132 14.47 8.95 19.84
C PRO A 132 13.06 9.55 19.65
N ILE A 133 12.11 9.08 20.44
CA ILE A 133 10.80 9.70 20.65
C ILE A 133 10.65 10.01 22.13
N LYS A 134 10.46 11.28 22.48
CA LYS A 134 10.24 11.69 23.87
C LYS A 134 8.86 11.27 24.33
N VAL A 135 8.74 10.88 25.60
CA VAL A 135 7.46 10.52 26.23
C VAL A 135 6.45 11.65 26.04
N GLY A 136 5.29 11.32 25.49
CA GLY A 136 4.20 12.26 25.18
C GLY A 136 4.33 13.00 23.84
N GLU A 137 5.46 12.89 23.12
CA GLU A 137 5.60 13.45 21.78
C GLU A 137 5.07 12.50 20.69
N ALA A 138 4.84 13.03 19.49
CA ALA A 138 4.48 12.26 18.31
C ALA A 138 5.49 12.52 17.19
N LEU A 139 5.80 11.48 16.43
CA LEU A 139 6.55 11.59 15.19
C LEU A 139 5.56 11.57 14.02
N SER A 140 5.49 12.67 13.26
CA SER A 140 4.71 12.70 12.03
C SER A 140 5.24 11.70 11.01
N VAL A 141 4.34 10.96 10.37
CA VAL A 141 4.63 9.97 9.33
C VAL A 141 4.01 10.42 8.02
N LEU A 142 4.76 10.27 6.93
CA LEU A 142 4.27 10.43 5.56
C LEU A 142 4.72 9.22 4.77
N VAL A 143 3.81 8.60 4.03
CA VAL A 143 4.14 7.57 3.05
C VAL A 143 3.96 8.16 1.65
N GLY A 144 5.01 8.12 0.86
CA GLY A 144 5.01 8.59 -0.52
C GLY A 144 4.28 7.63 -1.47
N ALA A 145 3.42 8.17 -2.33
CA ALA A 145 2.82 7.39 -3.43
C ALA A 145 3.87 7.05 -4.50
N GLY A 146 3.62 6.00 -5.28
CA GLY A 146 4.41 5.72 -6.48
C GLY A 146 4.14 6.71 -7.61
N GLY A 147 5.11 6.91 -8.49
CA GLY A 147 4.99 7.76 -9.67
C GLY A 147 4.16 7.12 -10.78
N ASN A 148 3.48 7.93 -11.59
CA ASN A 148 2.70 7.47 -12.73
C ASN A 148 3.61 6.97 -13.85
N GLY A 149 3.22 5.87 -14.51
CA GLY A 149 3.86 5.39 -15.74
C GLY A 149 3.48 6.26 -16.94
N GLY A 150 4.40 6.38 -17.90
CA GLY A 150 4.24 7.16 -19.13
C GLY A 150 4.18 6.30 -20.39
N GLY A 151 4.26 6.95 -21.55
CA GLY A 151 4.53 6.27 -22.82
C GLY A 151 6.00 5.88 -22.94
N GLY A 152 6.31 4.79 -23.67
CA GLY A 152 7.68 4.35 -23.84
C GLY A 152 8.50 5.23 -24.81
N GLY A 153 7.86 5.96 -25.73
CA GLY A 153 8.58 6.80 -26.68
C GLY A 153 7.80 7.32 -27.89
N GLY A 154 8.54 7.87 -28.86
CA GLY A 154 8.05 8.18 -30.21
C GLY A 154 6.83 9.10 -30.28
N ARG A 155 5.79 8.66 -31.00
CA ARG A 155 4.54 9.42 -31.22
C ARG A 155 3.69 9.61 -29.96
N TYR A 156 3.97 8.88 -28.87
CA TYR A 156 3.13 8.84 -27.67
C TYR A 156 3.76 9.49 -26.43
N ALA A 157 4.97 10.04 -26.59
CA ALA A 157 5.72 10.69 -25.51
C ALA A 157 5.13 12.05 -25.06
N THR A 158 4.01 12.51 -25.60
CA THR A 158 3.38 13.80 -25.23
C THR A 158 2.05 13.67 -24.50
N THR A 159 1.45 12.48 -24.45
CA THR A 159 0.13 12.28 -23.83
C THR A 159 0.21 11.75 -22.40
N ASN A 160 1.18 10.88 -22.11
CA ASN A 160 1.39 10.29 -20.77
C ASN A 160 2.85 10.50 -20.33
N VAL A 161 3.08 11.43 -19.41
CA VAL A 161 4.41 11.77 -18.90
C VAL A 161 4.66 11.00 -17.60
N PRO A 162 5.74 10.21 -17.49
CA PRO A 162 6.04 9.51 -16.26
C PRO A 162 6.45 10.50 -15.17
N THR A 163 6.07 10.23 -13.93
CA THR A 163 6.34 11.12 -12.79
C THR A 163 7.26 10.47 -11.76
N ASN A 164 7.91 11.32 -10.96
CA ASN A 164 8.63 10.87 -9.78
C ASN A 164 7.65 10.28 -8.76
N GLY A 165 8.15 9.39 -7.90
CA GLY A 165 7.44 8.99 -6.69
C GLY A 165 7.45 10.10 -5.64
N GLY A 166 6.56 9.97 -4.65
CA GLY A 166 6.49 10.86 -3.49
C GLY A 166 7.52 10.52 -2.42
N ASP A 167 7.89 11.53 -1.63
CA ASP A 167 8.75 11.37 -0.46
C ASP A 167 8.00 10.64 0.68
N SER A 168 8.75 9.88 1.49
CA SER A 168 8.27 9.34 2.78
C SER A 168 9.05 9.96 3.93
N LYS A 169 8.44 10.08 5.11
CA LYS A 169 9.09 10.70 6.28
C LYS A 169 8.72 10.03 7.60
N LEU A 170 9.64 10.11 8.56
CA LEU A 170 9.40 9.87 9.99
C LEU A 170 10.02 11.04 10.78
N GLY A 171 9.18 11.87 11.39
CA GLY A 171 9.60 13.13 11.99
C GLY A 171 10.33 14.01 10.96
N LYS A 172 11.63 14.26 11.20
CA LYS A 172 12.49 15.07 10.33
C LYS A 172 13.29 14.26 9.30
N VAL A 173 13.29 12.93 9.40
CA VAL A 173 14.03 12.05 8.47
C VAL A 173 13.18 11.83 7.22
N VAL A 174 13.71 12.18 6.05
CA VAL A 174 12.99 12.13 4.77
C VAL A 174 13.72 11.22 3.79
N ALA A 175 13.03 10.16 3.34
CA ALA A 175 13.45 9.35 2.21
C ALA A 175 12.78 9.90 0.94
N LYS A 176 13.59 10.27 -0.05
CA LYS A 176 13.12 10.89 -1.29
C LYS A 176 12.41 9.89 -2.19
N GLY A 177 11.46 10.36 -2.98
CA GLY A 177 10.85 9.58 -4.05
C GLY A 177 11.84 9.26 -5.18
N GLY A 178 11.61 8.15 -5.86
CA GLY A 178 12.39 7.70 -7.01
C GLY A 178 12.08 8.53 -8.26
N ALA A 179 13.09 8.70 -9.12
CA ALA A 179 12.93 9.46 -10.35
C ALA A 179 12.14 8.71 -11.43
N ALA A 180 11.41 9.46 -12.24
CA ALA A 180 10.75 8.93 -13.43
C ALA A 180 11.75 8.39 -14.47
N GLY A 181 11.37 7.33 -15.20
CA GLY A 181 12.13 6.81 -16.33
C GLY A 181 12.07 7.73 -17.55
N GLY A 182 13.13 7.76 -18.36
CA GLY A 182 13.17 8.54 -19.60
C GLY A 182 12.14 8.05 -20.63
N TYR A 183 11.46 8.97 -21.30
CA TYR A 183 10.36 8.68 -22.23
C TYR A 183 10.48 9.40 -23.59
N LYS A 184 11.38 10.37 -23.74
CA LYS A 184 11.69 11.00 -25.05
C LYS A 184 13.15 10.76 -25.39
N ALA A 185 13.42 10.52 -26.69
CA ALA A 185 14.78 10.50 -27.19
C ALA A 185 15.50 11.81 -26.78
N ARG A 186 16.71 11.67 -26.24
CA ARG A 186 17.58 12.77 -25.79
C ARG A 186 17.09 13.59 -24.59
N GLN A 187 16.06 13.14 -23.86
CA GLN A 187 15.66 13.75 -22.59
C GLN A 187 16.39 13.11 -21.40
N THR A 188 17.02 13.94 -20.58
CA THR A 188 17.59 13.52 -19.29
C THR A 188 16.46 13.13 -18.34
N ALA A 189 16.54 11.93 -17.76
CA ALA A 189 15.59 11.54 -16.71
C ALA A 189 15.73 12.48 -15.49
N PRO A 190 14.64 12.83 -14.80
CA PRO A 190 14.73 13.61 -13.56
C PRO A 190 15.58 12.89 -12.51
N SER A 191 16.12 13.62 -11.54
CA SER A 191 16.81 13.01 -10.39
C SER A 191 15.82 12.78 -9.25
N GLY A 192 16.12 11.80 -8.41
CA GLY A 192 15.31 11.39 -7.26
C GLY A 192 16.22 10.76 -6.21
N ALA A 193 15.66 9.98 -5.28
CA ALA A 193 16.48 9.15 -4.41
C ALA A 193 17.38 8.20 -5.21
N SER A 194 16.78 7.51 -6.18
CA SER A 194 17.51 6.80 -7.24
C SER A 194 17.14 7.40 -8.59
N GLY A 195 18.11 7.40 -9.51
CA GLY A 195 17.94 7.93 -10.86
C GLY A 195 17.09 7.04 -11.75
N GLY A 196 16.24 7.65 -12.57
CA GLY A 196 15.52 6.95 -13.62
C GLY A 196 16.46 6.49 -14.72
N GLY A 197 16.12 5.38 -15.37
CA GLY A 197 16.81 4.91 -16.54
C GLY A 197 16.64 5.87 -17.71
N SER A 198 17.68 6.02 -18.54
CA SER A 198 17.59 6.85 -19.75
C SER A 198 16.62 6.29 -20.79
N ALA A 199 16.13 7.16 -21.67
CA ALA A 199 15.31 6.77 -22.81
C ALA A 199 16.10 5.98 -23.88
N PHE A 200 15.37 5.32 -24.77
CA PHE A 200 15.90 4.62 -25.95
C PHE A 200 16.73 5.53 -26.87
N ASP A 201 17.59 4.91 -27.69
CA ASP A 201 18.37 5.52 -28.79
C ASP A 201 19.15 6.78 -28.44
N SER A 202 19.58 6.90 -27.17
CA SER A 202 20.15 8.13 -26.64
C SER A 202 21.50 7.88 -25.97
N PRO A 203 22.60 7.67 -26.73
CA PRO A 203 23.92 7.35 -26.18
C PRO A 203 24.64 8.57 -25.59
N SER A 204 24.06 9.76 -25.68
CA SER A 204 24.66 11.02 -25.22
C SER A 204 23.97 11.67 -24.03
N VAL A 205 22.87 11.11 -23.50
CA VAL A 205 22.19 11.68 -22.32
C VAL A 205 22.98 11.41 -21.04
N THR A 206 23.01 12.42 -20.17
CA THR A 206 23.48 12.31 -18.80
C THR A 206 22.55 11.38 -18.04
N VAL A 207 23.13 10.48 -17.25
CA VAL A 207 22.37 9.54 -16.42
C VAL A 207 21.80 10.30 -15.23
N ALA A 208 20.53 10.08 -14.89
CA ALA A 208 19.99 10.60 -13.64
C ALA A 208 20.76 9.99 -12.46
N SER A 209 21.25 10.83 -11.56
CA SER A 209 21.94 10.38 -10.34
C SER A 209 20.95 10.12 -9.22
N GLY A 210 21.36 9.27 -8.28
CA GLY A 210 20.69 9.11 -7.00
C GLY A 210 21.18 10.14 -5.98
N THR A 211 20.36 10.36 -4.94
CA THR A 211 20.74 11.14 -3.77
C THR A 211 21.70 10.31 -2.91
N LYS A 212 22.87 10.87 -2.59
CA LYS A 212 23.91 10.17 -1.81
C LYS A 212 23.33 9.63 -0.50
N GLY A 213 23.51 8.32 -0.28
CA GLY A 213 23.02 7.63 0.91
C GLY A 213 21.56 7.18 0.87
N GLN A 214 20.84 7.40 -0.24
CA GLN A 214 19.46 6.93 -0.42
C GLN A 214 19.26 6.08 -1.67
N GLY A 215 20.07 6.28 -2.70
CA GLY A 215 20.04 5.46 -3.89
C GLY A 215 21.10 5.79 -4.91
N HIS A 216 21.02 5.12 -6.05
CA HIS A 216 22.05 5.12 -7.09
C HIS A 216 21.54 5.65 -8.42
N SER A 217 22.46 5.89 -9.35
CA SER A 217 22.12 6.35 -10.69
C SER A 217 21.36 5.29 -11.49
N GLY A 218 20.58 5.75 -12.47
CA GLY A 218 20.00 4.85 -13.48
C GLY A 218 21.05 4.28 -14.44
N GLY A 219 20.58 3.51 -15.40
CA GLY A 219 21.35 3.03 -16.54
C GLY A 219 21.23 3.95 -17.75
N LYS A 220 22.19 3.81 -18.66
CA LYS A 220 22.31 4.57 -19.90
C LYS A 220 22.05 3.68 -21.13
N SER A 221 21.27 4.18 -22.09
CA SER A 221 21.22 3.62 -23.44
C SER A 221 22.57 3.84 -24.13
N PHE A 222 23.10 2.85 -24.84
CA PHE A 222 24.46 2.88 -25.39
C PHE A 222 24.50 2.89 -26.92
N LYS A 223 23.35 2.95 -27.60
CA LYS A 223 23.25 3.02 -29.06
C LYS A 223 22.40 4.20 -29.51
N SER A 224 22.71 4.75 -30.69
CA SER A 224 21.94 5.79 -31.39
C SER A 224 20.83 5.25 -32.28
N GLY A 225 20.58 3.94 -32.27
CA GLY A 225 19.54 3.25 -33.03
C GLY A 225 19.36 1.80 -32.55
N TYR A 226 18.11 1.37 -32.38
CA TYR A 226 17.72 0.06 -31.85
C TYR A 226 18.28 -0.28 -30.45
N GLY A 227 18.60 0.74 -29.66
CA GLY A 227 19.04 0.65 -28.26
C GLY A 227 17.85 0.79 -27.32
N GLY A 228 17.62 -0.20 -26.47
CA GLY A 228 16.61 -0.09 -25.40
C GLY A 228 16.97 0.97 -24.36
N GLY A 229 16.02 1.24 -23.47
CA GLY A 229 16.22 2.17 -22.36
C GLY A 229 17.21 1.64 -21.33
N GLY A 230 17.74 2.53 -20.49
CA GLY A 230 18.52 2.13 -19.32
C GLY A 230 17.61 1.64 -18.18
N GLY A 231 18.09 0.73 -17.34
CA GLY A 231 17.35 0.32 -16.15
C GLY A 231 17.32 1.43 -15.10
N GLY A 232 16.29 1.47 -14.25
CA GLY A 232 16.23 2.39 -13.12
C GLY A 232 17.26 2.03 -12.05
N GLY A 233 17.80 3.05 -11.37
CA GLY A 233 18.69 2.85 -10.23
C GLY A 233 17.94 2.26 -9.04
N GLY A 234 18.59 1.34 -8.33
CA GLY A 234 18.13 0.82 -7.05
C GLY A 234 18.71 1.59 -5.88
N ALA A 235 18.14 1.36 -4.70
CA ALA A 235 18.69 1.86 -3.45
C ALA A 235 20.05 1.23 -3.12
N GLY A 236 20.29 -0.02 -3.55
CA GLY A 236 21.50 -0.80 -3.26
C GLY A 236 22.58 -0.71 -4.34
N GLU A 237 22.19 -0.53 -5.61
CA GLU A 237 23.13 -0.42 -6.73
C GLU A 237 22.57 0.36 -7.93
N ALA A 238 23.45 0.75 -8.84
CA ALA A 238 23.07 1.47 -10.05
C ALA A 238 22.26 0.60 -11.02
N GLY A 239 21.38 1.25 -11.78
CA GLY A 239 20.65 0.61 -12.87
C GLY A 239 21.60 0.23 -14.01
N HIS A 240 21.33 -0.89 -14.66
CA HIS A 240 22.24 -1.41 -15.67
C HIS A 240 21.99 -0.74 -17.02
N ASN A 241 23.08 -0.53 -17.76
CA ASN A 241 23.01 -0.28 -19.19
C ASN A 241 22.50 -1.56 -19.88
N PRO A 242 21.75 -1.46 -20.98
CA PRO A 242 21.42 -2.66 -21.73
C PRO A 242 22.70 -3.34 -22.26
N SER A 243 22.65 -4.67 -22.46
CA SER A 243 23.84 -5.50 -22.78
C SER A 243 23.99 -5.83 -24.27
N GLY A 244 23.06 -5.38 -25.12
CA GLY A 244 23.07 -5.67 -26.55
C GLY A 244 21.93 -4.95 -27.30
N THR A 245 21.93 -5.04 -28.63
CA THR A 245 20.85 -4.48 -29.47
C THR A 245 19.50 -5.05 -29.02
N TYR A 246 18.44 -4.24 -29.08
CA TYR A 246 17.07 -4.63 -28.72
C TYR A 246 16.85 -4.96 -27.23
N ARG A 247 17.88 -4.93 -26.38
CA ARG A 247 17.75 -5.23 -24.94
C ARG A 247 17.46 -3.98 -24.13
N GLY A 248 16.64 -4.11 -23.10
CA GLY A 248 16.49 -3.12 -22.03
C GLY A 248 17.53 -3.34 -20.92
N GLY A 249 17.90 -2.28 -20.20
CA GLY A 249 18.77 -2.36 -19.04
C GLY A 249 18.03 -2.89 -17.81
N LYS A 250 18.62 -3.81 -17.05
CA LYS A 250 18.05 -4.31 -15.79
C LYS A 250 18.00 -3.20 -14.73
N GLY A 251 16.97 -3.21 -13.89
CA GLY A 251 16.92 -2.34 -12.72
C GLY A 251 17.98 -2.73 -11.70
N GLY A 252 18.50 -1.76 -10.95
CA GLY A 252 19.43 -2.02 -9.86
C GLY A 252 18.72 -2.58 -8.62
N ASP A 253 19.36 -3.50 -7.90
CA ASP A 253 18.83 -4.05 -6.65
C ASP A 253 18.68 -2.98 -5.54
N GLY A 254 17.69 -3.21 -4.69
CA GLY A 254 17.43 -2.45 -3.48
C GLY A 254 18.30 -2.87 -2.29
N ILE A 255 17.98 -2.32 -1.12
CA ILE A 255 18.67 -2.63 0.14
C ILE A 255 17.85 -3.63 0.95
N SER A 256 18.51 -4.63 1.54
CA SER A 256 17.87 -5.56 2.47
C SER A 256 17.67 -4.96 3.87
N SER A 257 16.60 -5.39 4.55
CA SER A 257 16.29 -5.03 5.93
C SER A 257 15.55 -6.18 6.61
N ASP A 258 15.92 -6.46 7.87
CA ASP A 258 15.26 -7.44 8.74
C ASP A 258 14.27 -6.78 9.72
N ILE A 259 13.92 -5.51 9.46
CA ILE A 259 13.12 -4.71 10.40
C ILE A 259 11.75 -5.33 10.72
N THR A 260 11.20 -6.13 9.80
CA THR A 260 9.93 -6.85 9.99
C THR A 260 10.10 -8.24 10.62
N GLY A 261 11.28 -8.59 11.13
CA GLY A 261 11.60 -9.91 11.68
C GLY A 261 11.97 -10.96 10.62
N SER A 262 12.00 -10.59 9.35
CA SER A 262 12.49 -11.41 8.24
C SER A 262 13.15 -10.52 7.18
N THR A 263 14.15 -11.06 6.48
CA THR A 263 14.89 -10.31 5.45
C THR A 263 14.00 -10.02 4.25
N LYS A 264 13.81 -8.73 3.96
CA LYS A 264 13.15 -8.24 2.74
C LYS A 264 14.00 -7.18 2.07
N PHE A 265 13.88 -7.06 0.75
CA PHE A 265 14.53 -5.99 -0.02
C PHE A 265 13.55 -4.84 -0.25
N TYR A 266 14.08 -3.62 -0.25
CA TYR A 266 13.32 -2.39 -0.49
C TYR A 266 14.09 -1.48 -1.46
N GLY A 267 13.36 -0.79 -2.33
CA GLY A 267 13.91 0.18 -3.27
C GLY A 267 14.61 -0.46 -4.47
N GLY A 268 13.97 -1.42 -5.14
CA GLY A 268 14.48 -1.99 -6.40
C GLY A 268 14.14 -1.11 -7.61
N GLY A 269 15.12 -0.83 -8.47
CA GLY A 269 14.90 -0.06 -9.70
C GLY A 269 14.10 -0.85 -10.74
N GLY A 270 13.35 -0.18 -11.60
CA GLY A 270 12.62 -0.86 -12.69
C GLY A 270 13.52 -1.29 -13.85
N GLY A 271 13.20 -2.41 -14.49
CA GLY A 271 13.83 -2.81 -15.75
C GLY A 271 13.34 -1.95 -16.91
N ALA A 272 14.18 -1.71 -17.92
CA ALA A 272 13.83 -0.87 -19.06
C ALA A 272 13.09 -1.64 -20.17
N GLY A 273 12.38 -0.91 -21.02
CA GLY A 273 11.80 -1.47 -22.23
C GLY A 273 12.86 -1.85 -23.26
N LEU A 274 12.58 -2.93 -23.98
CA LEU A 274 13.24 -3.30 -25.22
C LEU A 274 12.92 -2.30 -26.34
N ASN A 275 13.73 -2.23 -27.41
CA ASN A 275 13.51 -1.34 -28.56
C ASN A 275 13.53 -2.19 -29.84
N GLY A 276 12.47 -2.97 -30.06
CA GLY A 276 12.41 -4.02 -31.07
C GLY A 276 11.64 -3.59 -32.32
N HIS A 277 12.29 -2.89 -33.24
CA HIS A 277 11.66 -2.42 -34.47
C HIS A 277 11.31 -3.61 -35.39
N GLY A 278 10.08 -4.11 -35.33
CA GLY A 278 9.56 -5.14 -36.24
C GLY A 278 9.73 -6.58 -35.74
N ALA A 279 8.68 -7.06 -35.10
CA ALA A 279 8.18 -8.44 -35.20
C ALA A 279 9.11 -9.63 -34.89
N LYS A 280 10.01 -9.54 -33.89
CA LYS A 280 10.73 -10.73 -33.38
C LYS A 280 10.61 -10.86 -31.87
N SER A 281 10.00 -11.95 -31.41
CA SER A 281 9.88 -12.31 -29.99
C SER A 281 11.24 -12.67 -29.40
N TYR A 282 11.56 -12.04 -28.27
CA TYR A 282 12.82 -12.25 -27.57
C TYR A 282 12.59 -12.41 -26.06
N PRO A 283 11.98 -13.53 -25.61
CA PRO A 283 11.66 -13.77 -24.20
C PRO A 283 12.90 -13.77 -23.27
N ASP A 284 14.09 -14.03 -23.81
CA ASP A 284 15.35 -14.01 -23.05
C ASP A 284 16.00 -12.61 -22.94
N LEU A 285 15.36 -11.57 -23.51
CA LEU A 285 15.91 -10.21 -23.61
C LEU A 285 15.23 -9.20 -22.69
N VAL A 286 14.32 -9.68 -21.84
CA VAL A 286 13.53 -8.84 -20.94
C VAL A 286 14.38 -8.32 -19.80
N ALA A 287 14.33 -7.01 -19.57
CA ALA A 287 14.99 -6.42 -18.42
C ALA A 287 14.18 -6.68 -17.15
N LEU A 288 14.72 -7.50 -16.24
CA LEU A 288 14.17 -7.64 -14.90
C LEU A 288 14.30 -6.32 -14.13
N GLY A 289 13.34 -6.03 -13.27
CA GLY A 289 13.53 -5.06 -12.21
C GLY A 289 14.46 -5.61 -11.13
N GLY A 290 15.04 -4.72 -10.35
CA GLY A 290 15.92 -5.07 -9.24
C GLY A 290 15.14 -5.61 -8.04
N LYS A 291 15.82 -6.39 -7.19
CA LYS A 291 15.27 -6.87 -5.92
C LYS A 291 14.76 -5.71 -5.08
N GLY A 292 13.65 -5.91 -4.38
CA GLY A 292 12.96 -4.83 -3.66
C GLY A 292 11.89 -4.15 -4.49
N GLY A 293 11.22 -4.94 -5.35
CA GLY A 293 9.99 -4.55 -6.00
C GLY A 293 10.12 -3.84 -7.34
N GLY A 294 11.27 -3.88 -8.01
CA GLY A 294 11.42 -3.29 -9.34
C GLY A 294 10.49 -3.94 -10.36
N GLY A 295 9.73 -3.13 -11.09
CA GLY A 295 8.90 -3.59 -12.20
C GLY A 295 9.76 -4.10 -13.36
N ARG A 296 9.33 -5.17 -14.03
CA ARG A 296 9.99 -5.73 -15.20
C ARG A 296 9.72 -4.86 -16.43
N GLY A 297 10.72 -4.63 -17.27
CA GLY A 297 10.53 -4.02 -18.58
C GLY A 297 9.64 -4.86 -19.51
N SER A 298 9.18 -4.29 -20.61
CA SER A 298 8.35 -5.01 -21.59
C SER A 298 9.02 -6.29 -22.09
N ASP A 299 8.25 -7.39 -22.16
CA ASP A 299 8.56 -8.60 -22.95
C ASP A 299 7.73 -8.59 -24.23
N PHE A 300 8.18 -9.26 -25.29
CA PHE A 300 7.71 -9.03 -26.66
C PHE A 300 6.65 -10.05 -27.10
N VAL A 301 5.57 -9.64 -27.83
CA VAL A 301 4.86 -10.51 -28.81
C VAL A 301 4.25 -9.69 -29.96
N CYS A 302 4.82 -9.82 -31.16
CA CYS A 302 4.09 -9.60 -32.41
C CYS A 302 3.32 -10.87 -32.79
N ASP A 303 2.10 -10.72 -33.24
CA ASP A 303 1.43 -11.69 -34.10
C ASP A 303 1.75 -11.30 -35.56
N PRO A 304 2.33 -12.19 -36.37
CA PRO A 304 2.65 -11.93 -37.78
C PRO A 304 1.47 -11.44 -38.62
N GLU A 305 0.22 -11.66 -38.19
CA GLU A 305 -0.96 -11.35 -39.00
C GLU A 305 -1.50 -9.91 -38.83
N ASN A 306 -1.09 -9.13 -37.82
CA ASN A 306 -1.91 -7.95 -37.42
C ASN A 306 -1.21 -6.64 -37.02
N GLN A 307 0.12 -6.47 -37.13
CA GLN A 307 0.80 -5.15 -36.95
C GLN A 307 0.30 -4.26 -35.75
N TYR A 308 0.18 -4.78 -34.52
CA TYR A 308 -0.18 -3.97 -33.32
C TYR A 308 0.62 -4.29 -32.05
N TRP A 309 0.69 -3.29 -31.17
CA TRP A 309 1.74 -3.08 -30.18
C TRP A 309 1.35 -3.53 -28.74
N LYS A 310 1.72 -4.76 -28.31
CA LYS A 310 1.48 -5.32 -26.95
C LYS A 310 2.62 -5.02 -25.98
N PHE A 311 2.66 -3.84 -25.37
CA PHE A 311 3.85 -3.49 -24.61
C PHE A 311 3.57 -2.60 -23.42
N THR A 312 3.78 -3.14 -22.22
CA THR A 312 3.92 -2.33 -21.02
C THR A 312 4.89 -3.04 -20.10
N GLY A 313 5.86 -2.31 -19.55
CA GLY A 313 6.55 -2.81 -18.37
C GLY A 313 5.57 -2.92 -17.20
N THR A 314 5.90 -3.78 -16.23
CA THR A 314 5.04 -4.00 -15.06
C THR A 314 5.23 -2.90 -14.04
N ASN A 315 4.23 -2.68 -13.19
CA ASN A 315 4.35 -1.75 -12.08
C ASN A 315 5.44 -2.22 -11.08
N GLY A 316 6.00 -1.27 -10.35
CA GLY A 316 6.77 -1.56 -9.15
C GLY A 316 5.86 -2.15 -8.06
N GLU A 317 6.42 -3.04 -7.25
CA GLU A 317 5.71 -3.70 -6.17
C GLU A 317 5.28 -2.67 -5.10
N PRO A 318 3.99 -2.64 -4.69
CA PRO A 318 3.53 -1.74 -3.64
C PRO A 318 4.31 -1.94 -2.33
N ASN A 319 4.50 -0.86 -1.57
CA ASN A 319 5.12 -0.84 -0.23
C ASN A 319 6.59 -1.26 -0.21
N THR A 320 7.26 -1.18 -1.37
CA THR A 320 8.69 -1.46 -1.51
C THR A 320 9.47 -0.25 -2.01
N GLY A 321 8.80 0.80 -2.48
CA GLY A 321 9.44 1.90 -3.22
C GLY A 321 10.01 1.47 -4.58
N GLY A 322 9.62 0.31 -5.10
CA GLY A 322 10.14 -0.21 -6.36
C GLY A 322 9.80 0.66 -7.57
N GLY A 323 10.73 0.86 -8.49
CA GLY A 323 10.52 1.64 -9.71
C GLY A 323 9.70 0.88 -10.75
N GLY A 324 8.91 1.59 -11.56
CA GLY A 324 8.12 0.97 -12.64
C GLY A 324 8.98 0.40 -13.77
N GLY A 325 8.49 -0.62 -14.46
CA GLY A 325 9.13 -1.20 -15.64
C GLY A 325 8.89 -0.40 -16.91
N GLY A 326 9.92 -0.20 -17.73
CA GLY A 326 9.85 0.55 -18.97
C GLY A 326 9.08 -0.18 -20.08
N GLY A 327 8.36 0.60 -20.90
CA GLY A 327 7.72 0.15 -22.14
C GLY A 327 8.66 0.27 -23.35
N ASP A 328 8.32 -0.43 -24.42
CA ASP A 328 9.01 -0.23 -25.70
C ASP A 328 8.78 1.20 -26.25
N PRO A 329 9.67 1.76 -27.09
CA PRO A 329 9.55 3.13 -27.58
C PRO A 329 8.26 3.44 -28.33
N GLU A 330 7.58 2.45 -28.90
CA GLU A 330 6.38 2.69 -29.68
C GLU A 330 5.09 2.54 -28.86
N THR A 331 5.20 2.49 -27.53
CA THR A 331 4.13 2.06 -26.64
C THR A 331 3.51 3.21 -25.87
N ARG A 332 2.24 3.04 -25.53
CA ARG A 332 1.45 4.09 -24.85
C ARG A 332 1.51 4.01 -23.33
N MET A 333 2.03 2.92 -22.78
CA MET A 333 1.94 2.61 -21.36
C MET A 333 3.21 1.90 -20.89
N ALA A 334 3.67 2.28 -19.70
CA ALA A 334 4.77 1.69 -18.95
C ALA A 334 4.34 1.60 -17.48
N GLY A 335 5.12 0.89 -16.67
CA GLY A 335 4.78 0.61 -15.28
C GLY A 335 4.76 1.86 -14.41
N THR A 336 3.81 1.94 -13.48
CA THR A 336 3.85 2.90 -12.36
C THR A 336 4.90 2.47 -11.34
N GLY A 337 5.42 3.41 -10.55
CA GLY A 337 6.21 3.09 -9.38
C GLY A 337 5.36 2.49 -8.26
N GLY A 338 5.98 1.70 -7.40
CA GLY A 338 5.38 1.19 -6.16
C GLY A 338 5.34 2.28 -5.07
N SER A 339 4.36 2.21 -4.17
CA SER A 339 4.31 3.08 -2.98
C SER A 339 5.51 2.86 -2.07
N GLY A 340 5.84 3.89 -1.29
CA GLY A 340 6.80 3.81 -0.20
C GLY A 340 6.24 3.04 1.00
N VAL A 341 7.04 2.94 2.06
CA VAL A 341 6.64 2.37 3.35
C VAL A 341 7.48 3.01 4.46
N VAL A 342 6.87 3.21 5.63
CA VAL A 342 7.60 3.57 6.85
C VAL A 342 7.42 2.44 7.86
N ILE A 343 8.51 1.90 8.38
CA ILE A 343 8.49 0.82 9.37
C ILE A 343 9.29 1.27 10.57
N VAL A 344 8.72 1.12 11.76
CA VAL A 344 9.35 1.44 13.04
C VAL A 344 9.25 0.22 13.94
N ARG A 345 10.31 -0.09 14.68
CA ARG A 345 10.25 -1.15 15.69
C ARG A 345 10.95 -0.77 16.99
N TYR A 346 10.50 -1.37 18.09
CA TYR A 346 11.12 -1.24 19.41
C TYR A 346 10.86 -2.50 20.24
N THR A 347 11.75 -2.77 21.21
CA THR A 347 11.58 -3.89 22.13
C THR A 347 10.55 -3.54 23.18
N SER A 348 9.48 -4.32 23.26
CA SER A 348 8.48 -4.20 24.33
C SER A 348 7.59 -5.44 24.38
N PRO A 349 7.20 -5.92 25.57
CA PRO A 349 6.25 -7.04 25.69
C PRO A 349 4.84 -6.69 25.22
N THR A 350 4.50 -5.41 25.18
CA THR A 350 3.23 -4.92 24.63
C THR A 350 3.47 -3.65 23.83
N PRO A 351 2.63 -3.34 22.83
CA PRO A 351 2.65 -2.03 22.19
C PRO A 351 2.58 -0.89 23.23
N ILE A 352 3.45 0.12 23.09
CA ILE A 352 3.43 1.37 23.89
C ILE A 352 3.34 2.63 23.02
N LEU A 353 3.52 2.48 21.71
CA LEU A 353 3.23 3.48 20.70
C LEU A 353 1.99 3.09 19.90
N SER A 354 1.35 4.07 19.28
CA SER A 354 0.21 3.94 18.37
C SER A 354 0.52 4.55 17.01
N GLY A 355 0.00 3.97 15.94
CA GLY A 355 0.21 4.43 14.55
C GLY A 355 0.53 3.25 13.63
N GLY A 356 0.05 3.30 12.38
CA GLY A 356 0.26 2.22 11.42
C GLY A 356 -0.32 0.87 11.88
N THR A 357 0.01 -0.19 11.13
CA THR A 357 -0.27 -1.59 11.48
C THR A 357 0.77 -2.13 12.44
N VAL A 358 0.31 -2.66 13.58
CA VAL A 358 1.17 -3.18 14.64
C VAL A 358 1.25 -4.70 14.53
N THR A 359 2.47 -5.23 14.48
CA THR A 359 2.76 -6.67 14.51
C THR A 359 3.85 -6.95 15.54
N GLU A 360 3.95 -8.19 16.00
CA GLU A 360 5.01 -8.62 16.91
C GLU A 360 5.86 -9.70 16.26
N ALA A 361 7.19 -9.53 16.28
CA ALA A 361 8.13 -10.56 15.83
C ALA A 361 9.44 -10.46 16.63
N GLY A 362 9.92 -11.60 17.14
CA GLY A 362 11.20 -11.67 17.83
C GLY A 362 11.34 -10.74 19.05
N GLY A 363 10.25 -10.47 19.78
CA GLY A 363 10.23 -9.57 20.93
C GLY A 363 10.19 -8.08 20.59
N PHE A 364 10.03 -7.74 19.31
CA PHE A 364 9.82 -6.37 18.84
C PHE A 364 8.36 -6.11 18.53
N GLN A 365 7.88 -4.93 18.93
CA GLN A 365 6.66 -4.33 18.41
C GLN A 365 7.02 -3.57 17.14
N ILE A 366 6.35 -3.88 16.03
CA ILE A 366 6.67 -3.38 14.69
C ILE A 366 5.45 -2.63 14.15
N HIS A 367 5.63 -1.33 13.91
CA HIS A 367 4.65 -0.43 13.31
C HIS A 367 4.95 -0.23 11.83
N THR A 368 4.03 -0.63 10.95
CA THR A 368 4.15 -0.50 9.49
C THR A 368 3.11 0.47 8.94
N PHE A 369 3.57 1.51 8.26
CA PHE A 369 2.75 2.49 7.55
C PHE A 369 2.94 2.28 6.06
N ALA A 370 1.93 1.68 5.42
CA ALA A 370 1.98 1.27 4.01
C ALA A 370 1.04 2.08 3.10
N THR A 371 0.05 2.77 3.66
CA THR A 371 -0.91 3.57 2.90
C THR A 371 -0.32 4.94 2.60
N PRO A 372 -0.24 5.38 1.34
CA PRO A 372 0.20 6.73 0.99
C PRO A 372 -0.63 7.81 1.68
N GLY A 373 0.03 8.85 2.20
CA GLY A 373 -0.60 9.92 2.97
C GLY A 373 0.01 10.11 4.35
N GLU A 374 -0.60 11.00 5.14
CA GLU A 374 -0.15 11.36 6.49
C GLU A 374 -0.70 10.41 7.55
N ASP A 375 0.12 10.09 8.55
CA ASP A 375 -0.25 9.41 9.80
C ASP A 375 0.69 9.89 10.92
N ASP A 376 0.51 9.42 12.15
CA ASP A 376 1.39 9.75 13.28
C ASP A 376 1.81 8.48 14.04
N LEU A 377 3.06 8.47 14.51
CA LEU A 377 3.54 7.53 15.53
C LEU A 377 3.59 8.25 16.89
N SER A 378 2.69 7.89 17.80
CA SER A 378 2.46 8.61 19.07
C SER A 378 2.54 7.69 20.28
N TRP A 379 2.79 8.22 21.47
CA TRP A 379 2.64 7.44 22.70
C TRP A 379 1.20 7.02 22.95
N MET A 380 1.03 5.80 23.46
CA MET A 380 -0.28 5.36 23.92
C MET A 380 -0.78 6.20 25.09
N LYS A 381 -2.07 6.53 25.02
CA LYS A 381 -2.81 7.13 26.13
C LYS A 381 -3.55 6.02 26.88
N ALA A 382 -3.86 6.27 28.15
CA ALA A 382 -4.68 5.35 28.93
C ALA A 382 -6.06 5.16 28.24
N GLY A 383 -6.50 3.91 28.11
CA GLY A 383 -7.72 3.59 27.35
C GLY A 383 -7.52 3.59 25.83
N ASN A 384 -6.31 3.32 25.35
CA ASN A 384 -6.09 2.93 23.96
C ASN A 384 -6.33 1.44 23.77
N ILE A 385 -6.87 1.05 22.62
CA ILE A 385 -7.00 -0.37 22.23
C ILE A 385 -6.50 -0.59 20.81
N LEU A 386 -5.95 -1.78 20.57
CA LEU A 386 -5.59 -2.24 19.23
C LEU A 386 -6.84 -2.77 18.56
N ILE A 387 -7.14 -2.25 17.37
CA ILE A 387 -8.12 -2.83 16.47
C ILE A 387 -7.43 -3.45 15.27
N ASP A 388 -8.04 -4.50 14.73
CA ASP A 388 -7.82 -4.92 13.34
C ASP A 388 -8.98 -4.38 12.50
N PHE A 389 -8.71 -4.05 11.24
CA PHE A 389 -9.73 -3.58 10.31
C PHE A 389 -9.56 -4.18 8.91
N LEU A 390 -10.68 -4.24 8.18
CA LEU A 390 -10.79 -4.60 6.78
C LEU A 390 -11.76 -3.60 6.12
N ILE A 391 -11.31 -2.93 5.07
CA ILE A 391 -12.10 -1.99 4.27
C ILE A 391 -12.10 -2.53 2.84
N VAL A 392 -13.29 -2.81 2.31
CA VAL A 392 -13.50 -3.30 0.95
C VAL A 392 -14.41 -2.32 0.24
N ALA A 393 -13.97 -1.81 -0.90
CA ALA A 393 -14.77 -0.93 -1.75
C ALA A 393 -15.84 -1.70 -2.54
N GLY A 394 -16.78 -1.00 -3.17
CA GLY A 394 -17.72 -1.63 -4.09
C GLY A 394 -17.02 -2.12 -5.37
N GLY A 395 -17.43 -3.27 -5.91
CA GLY A 395 -16.92 -3.81 -7.17
C GLY A 395 -17.45 -3.04 -8.38
N GLY A 396 -16.74 -3.10 -9.50
CA GLY A 396 -17.18 -2.49 -10.76
C GLY A 396 -18.28 -3.30 -11.45
N GLY A 397 -19.16 -2.60 -12.18
CA GLY A 397 -20.12 -3.25 -13.07
C GLY A 397 -19.48 -3.75 -14.37
N ALA A 398 -20.10 -4.72 -15.01
CA ALA A 398 -19.57 -5.36 -16.22
C ALA A 398 -20.23 -4.87 -17.51
N GLY A 399 -19.50 -5.01 -18.63
CA GLY A 399 -20.03 -4.93 -19.99
C GLY A 399 -19.92 -6.31 -20.64
N SER A 400 -19.19 -6.40 -21.75
CA SER A 400 -18.66 -7.71 -22.18
C SER A 400 -17.49 -8.17 -21.29
N GLY A 401 -16.61 -7.24 -20.93
CA GLY A 401 -15.53 -7.48 -19.97
C GLY A 401 -16.06 -7.57 -18.54
N GLY A 402 -15.39 -8.37 -17.72
CA GLY A 402 -15.71 -8.47 -16.29
C GLY A 402 -15.40 -7.17 -15.54
N GLY A 403 -16.20 -6.83 -14.54
CA GLY A 403 -15.91 -5.73 -13.63
C GLY A 403 -14.73 -6.06 -12.71
N GLY A 404 -13.90 -5.07 -12.38
CA GLY A 404 -12.83 -5.22 -11.40
C GLY A 404 -13.37 -5.32 -9.97
N GLY A 405 -12.71 -6.09 -9.11
CA GLY A 405 -13.01 -6.11 -7.68
C GLY A 405 -12.76 -4.74 -7.02
N GLY A 406 -13.49 -4.46 -5.95
CA GLY A 406 -13.21 -3.32 -5.07
C GLY A 406 -11.82 -3.42 -4.47
N GLY A 407 -11.18 -2.27 -4.26
CA GLY A 407 -9.92 -2.22 -3.53
C GLY A 407 -10.08 -2.75 -2.11
N VAL A 408 -9.06 -3.42 -1.59
CA VAL A 408 -9.05 -3.93 -0.22
C VAL A 408 -7.90 -3.30 0.57
N ILE A 409 -8.21 -2.76 1.74
CA ILE A 409 -7.23 -2.30 2.72
C ILE A 409 -7.49 -3.06 4.02
N MET A 410 -6.46 -3.71 4.56
CA MET A 410 -6.52 -4.38 5.85
C MET A 410 -5.28 -4.08 6.67
N GLY A 411 -5.43 -4.14 7.99
CA GLY A 411 -4.34 -3.87 8.90
C GLY A 411 -4.84 -3.76 10.33
N SER A 412 -3.97 -3.25 11.19
CA SER A 412 -4.31 -2.96 12.58
C SER A 412 -4.08 -1.48 12.86
N LYS A 413 -4.76 -0.90 13.84
CA LYS A 413 -4.52 0.48 14.28
C LYS A 413 -4.80 0.58 15.76
N MET A 414 -3.97 1.33 16.48
CA MET A 414 -4.26 1.70 17.86
C MET A 414 -5.16 2.93 17.85
N ILE A 415 -6.25 2.89 18.61
CA ILE A 415 -7.16 4.03 18.77
C ILE A 415 -7.37 4.35 20.25
N HIS A 416 -7.74 5.60 20.56
CA HIS A 416 -7.95 6.06 21.93
C HIS A 416 -9.44 6.24 22.24
N LYS A 417 -9.82 6.16 23.52
CA LYS A 417 -11.19 6.48 23.95
C LYS A 417 -11.59 7.90 23.51
N GLY A 418 -12.81 8.07 23.04
CA GLY A 418 -13.31 9.27 22.38
C GLY A 418 -13.05 9.32 20.86
N THR A 419 -12.50 8.26 20.26
CA THR A 419 -12.31 8.21 18.81
C THR A 419 -13.66 8.08 18.12
N GLU A 420 -13.97 9.01 17.21
CA GLU A 420 -15.15 8.96 16.36
C GLU A 420 -14.71 8.94 14.90
N TRP A 421 -15.05 7.87 14.18
CA TRP A 421 -14.71 7.70 12.78
C TRP A 421 -15.95 7.58 11.91
N THR A 422 -15.98 8.37 10.85
CA THR A 422 -16.91 8.17 9.74
C THR A 422 -16.55 6.88 9.02
N VAL A 423 -17.56 6.04 8.82
CA VAL A 423 -17.48 4.80 8.03
C VAL A 423 -18.35 4.97 6.80
N LYS A 424 -17.81 4.72 5.61
CA LYS A 424 -18.59 4.68 4.36
C LYS A 424 -18.46 3.30 3.75
N VAL A 425 -19.59 2.71 3.39
CA VAL A 425 -19.62 1.49 2.58
C VAL A 425 -20.01 1.88 1.16
N GLY A 426 -19.11 1.62 0.21
CA GLY A 426 -19.32 1.89 -1.21
C GLY A 426 -20.31 0.90 -1.83
N GLY A 427 -21.23 1.41 -2.64
CA GLY A 427 -22.09 0.59 -3.49
C GLY A 427 -21.33 0.00 -4.69
N GLY A 428 -21.83 -1.13 -5.21
CA GLY A 428 -21.32 -1.71 -6.43
C GLY A 428 -21.69 -0.91 -7.68
N GLY A 429 -20.89 -1.05 -8.73
CA GLY A 429 -21.11 -0.40 -10.01
C GLY A 429 -22.31 -0.99 -10.76
N LYS A 430 -23.02 -0.16 -11.53
CA LYS A 430 -24.15 -0.58 -12.36
C LYS A 430 -23.67 -1.44 -13.52
N ALA A 431 -24.44 -2.46 -13.86
CA ALA A 431 -24.23 -3.27 -15.06
C ALA A 431 -24.38 -2.43 -16.33
N GLY A 432 -23.58 -2.78 -17.34
CA GLY A 432 -23.73 -2.34 -18.72
C GLY A 432 -24.31 -3.43 -19.61
N GLN A 433 -23.90 -3.42 -20.88
CA GLN A 433 -24.34 -4.34 -21.92
C GLN A 433 -23.13 -4.86 -22.70
N GLY A 434 -23.31 -5.93 -23.48
CA GLY A 434 -22.26 -6.57 -24.28
C GLY A 434 -21.63 -5.62 -25.29
N GLY A 435 -22.42 -4.90 -26.09
CA GLY A 435 -21.98 -3.81 -26.97
C GLY A 435 -22.10 -4.04 -28.48
N GLY A 436 -22.77 -5.12 -28.91
CA GLY A 436 -23.06 -5.45 -30.30
C GLY A 436 -24.18 -4.62 -30.94
N VAL A 437 -24.89 -5.20 -31.91
CA VAL A 437 -25.75 -4.51 -32.91
C VAL A 437 -26.93 -3.70 -32.34
N GLU A 438 -27.27 -3.88 -31.06
CA GLU A 438 -28.38 -3.19 -30.37
C GLU A 438 -27.94 -2.48 -29.08
N ARG A 439 -26.72 -1.94 -29.06
CA ARG A 439 -26.21 -1.18 -27.92
C ARG A 439 -27.11 -0.01 -27.56
N ASP A 440 -27.50 0.08 -26.29
CA ASP A 440 -28.09 1.27 -25.70
C ASP A 440 -26.98 2.15 -25.08
N PRO A 441 -26.61 3.28 -25.71
CA PRO A 441 -25.54 4.14 -25.20
C PRO A 441 -25.87 4.74 -23.82
N SER A 442 -27.14 4.77 -23.40
CA SER A 442 -27.56 5.28 -22.09
C SER A 442 -27.29 4.32 -20.92
N LYS A 443 -26.83 3.08 -21.20
CA LYS A 443 -26.55 2.05 -20.20
C LYS A 443 -25.06 1.66 -20.14
N PRO A 444 -24.15 2.59 -19.77
CA PRO A 444 -22.77 2.22 -19.48
C PRO A 444 -22.65 1.48 -18.15
N ALA A 445 -21.75 0.49 -18.13
CA ALA A 445 -21.24 -0.02 -16.88
C ALA A 445 -20.55 1.12 -16.11
N THR A 446 -20.66 1.10 -14.78
CA THR A 446 -20.00 2.11 -13.93
C THR A 446 -18.95 1.50 -13.02
N LYS A 447 -18.01 2.33 -12.58
CA LYS A 447 -17.10 2.00 -11.48
C LYS A 447 -17.92 1.75 -10.21
N GLY A 448 -17.41 0.93 -9.30
CA GLY A 448 -17.91 0.86 -7.93
C GLY A 448 -17.53 2.10 -7.13
N GLU A 449 -18.23 2.31 -6.02
CA GLU A 449 -17.99 3.43 -5.10
C GLU A 449 -16.93 3.07 -4.05
N ASP A 450 -16.24 4.10 -3.58
CA ASP A 450 -15.19 3.96 -2.56
C ASP A 450 -15.80 3.69 -1.16
N SER A 451 -15.12 2.88 -0.36
CA SER A 451 -15.40 2.66 1.07
C SER A 451 -14.35 3.36 1.93
N MET A 452 -14.70 3.76 3.15
CA MET A 452 -13.77 4.46 4.05
C MET A 452 -13.93 4.07 5.52
N LEU A 453 -12.83 4.21 6.27
CA LEU A 453 -12.79 4.18 7.73
C LEU A 453 -11.89 5.33 8.20
N GLY A 454 -12.49 6.41 8.72
CA GLY A 454 -11.75 7.63 9.02
C GLY A 454 -11.10 8.20 7.74
N SER A 455 -9.77 8.34 7.72
CA SER A 455 -9.00 8.80 6.55
C SER A 455 -8.58 7.69 5.58
N LEU A 456 -8.79 6.41 5.93
CA LEU A 456 -8.42 5.29 5.08
C LEU A 456 -9.50 5.07 4.02
N VAL A 457 -9.12 5.12 2.74
CA VAL A 457 -10.06 5.02 1.60
C VAL A 457 -9.68 3.85 0.69
N ALA A 458 -10.58 2.87 0.62
CA ALA A 458 -10.51 1.79 -0.37
C ALA A 458 -11.25 2.23 -1.64
N ILE A 459 -10.59 2.14 -2.79
CA ILE A 459 -11.07 2.65 -4.07
C ILE A 459 -11.98 1.62 -4.75
N GLY A 460 -13.14 2.05 -5.23
CA GLY A 460 -14.10 1.20 -5.94
C GLY A 460 -13.52 0.54 -7.20
N GLY A 461 -14.04 -0.63 -7.55
CA GLY A 461 -13.58 -1.44 -8.66
C GLY A 461 -13.89 -0.84 -10.04
N GLY A 462 -12.99 -1.06 -10.98
CA GLY A 462 -13.09 -0.55 -12.34
C GLY A 462 -14.20 -1.22 -13.16
N LYS A 463 -14.86 -0.45 -14.03
CA LYS A 463 -15.91 -1.00 -14.93
C LYS A 463 -15.31 -1.91 -16.01
N GLY A 464 -16.04 -2.97 -16.36
CA GLY A 464 -15.74 -3.80 -17.53
C GLY A 464 -16.02 -3.08 -18.85
N ALA A 465 -15.28 -3.44 -19.89
CA ALA A 465 -15.38 -2.80 -21.20
C ALA A 465 -16.49 -3.39 -22.09
N ASP A 466 -16.77 -2.71 -23.19
CA ASP A 466 -17.51 -3.23 -24.35
C ASP A 466 -16.83 -2.79 -25.66
N TYR A 467 -17.48 -3.05 -26.81
CA TYR A 467 -16.95 -2.71 -28.13
C TYR A 467 -16.45 -1.26 -28.25
N THR A 468 -17.19 -0.29 -27.72
CA THR A 468 -16.86 1.14 -27.94
C THR A 468 -16.27 1.80 -26.70
N ARG A 469 -16.45 1.21 -25.53
CA ARG A 469 -16.06 1.78 -24.24
C ARG A 469 -14.92 0.96 -23.66
N THR A 470 -13.80 1.63 -23.39
CA THR A 470 -12.65 1.04 -22.71
C THR A 470 -12.99 0.69 -21.26
N PRO A 471 -12.30 -0.30 -20.67
CA PRO A 471 -12.48 -0.60 -19.25
C PRO A 471 -11.98 0.57 -18.39
N GLY A 472 -12.52 0.69 -17.19
CA GLY A 472 -12.13 1.71 -16.22
C GLY A 472 -11.16 1.18 -15.18
N GLY A 473 -10.24 2.03 -14.71
CA GLY A 473 -9.41 1.76 -13.53
C GLY A 473 -10.20 1.90 -12.22
N GLY A 474 -9.65 1.39 -11.14
CA GLY A 474 -10.24 1.41 -9.81
C GLY A 474 -9.31 0.77 -8.79
N GLY A 475 -9.83 0.38 -7.63
CA GLY A 475 -9.06 -0.44 -6.68
C GLY A 475 -8.45 -1.66 -7.37
N SER A 476 -9.29 -2.40 -8.10
CA SER A 476 -8.85 -3.31 -9.18
C SER A 476 -9.41 -2.86 -10.53
N GLY A 477 -8.69 -3.15 -11.63
CA GLY A 477 -9.08 -2.73 -12.97
C GLY A 477 -10.10 -3.65 -13.65
N GLY A 478 -10.98 -3.08 -14.47
CA GLY A 478 -11.93 -3.86 -15.28
C GLY A 478 -11.28 -4.60 -16.45
N GLY A 479 -11.93 -5.66 -16.92
CA GLY A 479 -11.51 -6.50 -18.04
C GLY A 479 -11.86 -5.88 -19.40
N GLY A 480 -11.02 -6.16 -20.41
CA GLY A 480 -11.19 -5.69 -21.79
C GLY A 480 -12.41 -6.30 -22.48
N GLY A 481 -12.86 -5.65 -23.56
CA GLY A 481 -14.06 -6.00 -24.33
C GLY A 481 -13.78 -7.14 -25.31
N PHE A 482 -14.49 -7.19 -26.43
CA PHE A 482 -14.52 -8.32 -27.36
C PHE A 482 -14.17 -7.88 -28.79
N ASP A 483 -13.85 -8.83 -29.67
CA ASP A 483 -13.57 -8.65 -31.12
C ASP A 483 -12.61 -7.53 -31.49
N GLN A 484 -11.79 -7.15 -30.54
CA GLN A 484 -10.78 -6.13 -30.70
C GLN A 484 -9.44 -6.72 -30.38
N ASN A 485 -8.46 -6.39 -31.21
CA ASN A 485 -7.09 -6.63 -30.81
C ASN A 485 -6.79 -5.69 -29.65
N HIS A 486 -6.66 -6.27 -28.45
CA HIS A 486 -6.01 -5.61 -27.30
C HIS A 486 -6.69 -4.33 -26.85
N GLN A 487 -7.99 -4.37 -26.51
CA GLN A 487 -8.51 -3.35 -25.60
C GLN A 487 -7.68 -3.36 -24.31
N SER A 488 -7.13 -2.21 -23.99
CA SER A 488 -6.28 -1.96 -22.81
C SER A 488 -6.92 -2.56 -21.56
N SER A 489 -6.19 -3.38 -20.80
CA SER A 489 -6.56 -3.71 -19.42
C SER A 489 -6.49 -2.44 -18.59
N ALA A 490 -7.48 -2.20 -17.74
CA ALA A 490 -7.38 -1.08 -16.82
C ALA A 490 -6.48 -1.44 -15.63
N PRO A 491 -5.65 -0.51 -15.11
CA PRO A 491 -4.83 -0.76 -13.93
C PRO A 491 -5.67 -0.78 -12.64
N GLY A 492 -5.17 -1.49 -11.64
CA GLY A 492 -5.61 -1.36 -10.25
C GLY A 492 -4.79 -0.29 -9.51
N THR A 493 -5.30 0.18 -8.37
CA THR A 493 -4.57 1.09 -7.47
C THR A 493 -3.48 0.31 -6.74
N PRO A 494 -2.21 0.74 -6.79
CA PRO A 494 -1.12 0.10 -6.05
C PRO A 494 -1.47 -0.10 -4.57
N GLY A 495 -1.31 -1.33 -4.08
CA GLY A 495 -1.59 -1.71 -2.70
C GLY A 495 -3.06 -2.01 -2.39
N GLN A 496 -3.97 -1.91 -3.37
CA GLN A 496 -5.40 -2.23 -3.18
C GLN A 496 -5.96 -3.27 -4.16
N GLY A 497 -5.34 -3.43 -5.33
CA GLY A 497 -5.72 -4.46 -6.29
C GLY A 497 -4.94 -4.44 -7.59
N PHE A 498 -5.32 -5.33 -8.50
CA PHE A 498 -4.58 -5.64 -9.72
C PHE A 498 -5.33 -5.25 -11.00
N HIS A 499 -4.65 -5.30 -12.13
CA HIS A 499 -5.21 -4.97 -13.43
C HIS A 499 -6.15 -6.07 -13.96
N GLY A 500 -7.06 -5.70 -14.88
CA GLY A 500 -7.90 -6.66 -15.60
C GLY A 500 -7.17 -7.44 -16.70
N GLY A 501 -7.85 -8.43 -17.28
CA GLY A 501 -7.40 -9.22 -18.42
C GLY A 501 -7.80 -8.61 -19.77
N LEU A 502 -7.17 -9.10 -20.84
CA LEU A 502 -7.35 -8.64 -22.21
C LEU A 502 -8.25 -9.57 -23.03
N THR A 503 -8.72 -9.09 -24.18
CA THR A 503 -9.14 -9.95 -25.29
C THR A 503 -7.95 -10.26 -26.20
N ASN A 504 -7.92 -11.48 -26.75
CA ASN A 504 -6.74 -12.04 -27.40
C ASN A 504 -6.85 -12.21 -28.92
N GLN A 505 -8.03 -11.99 -29.55
CA GLN A 505 -8.29 -12.38 -30.95
C GLN A 505 -9.23 -11.41 -31.70
N ARG A 506 -9.05 -11.34 -33.02
CA ARG A 506 -9.94 -10.66 -33.99
C ARG A 506 -11.01 -11.65 -34.47
N GLY A 507 -12.28 -11.33 -34.25
CA GLY A 507 -13.42 -12.16 -34.67
C GLY A 507 -13.67 -13.34 -33.72
N TYR A 508 -14.83 -13.29 -33.06
CA TYR A 508 -15.21 -14.16 -31.95
C TYR A 508 -14.20 -14.19 -30.79
N GLY A 509 -13.44 -13.10 -30.61
CA GLY A 509 -12.57 -12.88 -29.46
C GLY A 509 -13.43 -12.53 -28.26
N ALA A 510 -13.48 -13.42 -27.28
CA ALA A 510 -14.22 -13.20 -26.05
C ALA A 510 -13.53 -12.17 -25.14
N ALA A 511 -14.24 -11.77 -24.08
CA ALA A 511 -13.82 -10.66 -23.24
C ALA A 511 -12.86 -11.07 -22.11
N GLY A 512 -12.09 -10.12 -21.60
CA GLY A 512 -11.19 -10.31 -20.47
C GLY A 512 -11.92 -10.29 -19.13
N GLY A 513 -11.41 -11.03 -18.13
CA GLY A 513 -11.89 -10.95 -16.76
C GLY A 513 -11.38 -9.70 -16.03
N GLY A 514 -12.11 -9.19 -15.04
CA GLY A 514 -11.66 -8.11 -14.17
C GLY A 514 -10.56 -8.55 -13.21
N GLY A 515 -9.70 -7.61 -12.81
CA GLY A 515 -8.70 -7.84 -11.78
C GLY A 515 -9.33 -8.02 -10.40
N GLY A 516 -8.73 -8.86 -9.58
CA GLY A 516 -9.07 -8.97 -8.17
C GLY A 516 -8.09 -8.18 -7.30
N ALA A 517 -8.41 -8.09 -6.01
CA ALA A 517 -7.53 -7.49 -5.02
C ALA A 517 -6.25 -8.33 -4.77
N GLY A 518 -6.27 -9.64 -5.08
CA GLY A 518 -5.18 -10.58 -4.81
C GLY A 518 -4.37 -11.00 -6.04
N GLU A 519 -4.96 -10.96 -7.25
CA GLU A 519 -4.25 -11.25 -8.49
C GLU A 519 -4.89 -10.56 -9.73
N PRO A 520 -4.14 -10.38 -10.82
CA PRO A 520 -4.68 -9.85 -12.07
C PRO A 520 -5.73 -10.76 -12.71
N GLY A 521 -6.62 -10.15 -13.49
CA GLY A 521 -7.64 -10.86 -14.26
C GLY A 521 -7.05 -11.64 -15.45
N GLY A 522 -7.65 -12.78 -15.74
CA GLY A 522 -7.29 -13.61 -16.88
C GLY A 522 -7.70 -12.97 -18.20
N SER A 523 -6.83 -13.03 -19.20
CA SER A 523 -7.21 -12.73 -20.58
C SER A 523 -8.06 -13.86 -21.16
N ALA A 524 -8.84 -13.58 -22.20
CA ALA A 524 -9.59 -14.60 -22.93
C ALA A 524 -8.64 -15.73 -23.36
N PRO A 525 -8.86 -17.00 -22.96
CA PRO A 525 -7.91 -18.08 -23.22
C PRO A 525 -7.92 -18.59 -24.66
N LYS A 526 -9.07 -18.51 -25.36
CA LYS A 526 -9.26 -18.97 -26.75
C LYS A 526 -10.57 -18.42 -27.32
N LYS A 527 -10.75 -18.58 -28.64
CA LYS A 527 -11.96 -18.18 -29.38
C LYS A 527 -13.24 -18.59 -28.63
N HIS A 528 -14.17 -17.66 -28.46
CA HIS A 528 -15.43 -17.80 -27.72
C HIS A 528 -15.32 -17.86 -26.18
N TYR A 529 -14.16 -18.09 -25.56
CA TYR A 529 -14.06 -18.29 -24.11
C TYR A 529 -13.58 -17.03 -23.40
N GLY A 530 -14.38 -16.52 -22.46
CA GLY A 530 -14.07 -15.37 -21.63
C GLY A 530 -12.97 -15.66 -20.61
N GLY A 531 -12.20 -14.63 -20.27
CA GLY A 531 -11.14 -14.70 -19.27
C GLY A 531 -11.67 -14.80 -17.84
N LYS A 532 -11.00 -15.55 -16.96
CA LYS A 532 -11.36 -15.62 -15.53
C LYS A 532 -11.15 -14.27 -14.83
N GLY A 533 -11.97 -13.96 -13.84
CA GLY A 533 -11.68 -12.88 -12.90
C GLY A 533 -10.48 -13.23 -12.00
N GLY A 534 -9.76 -12.21 -11.53
CA GLY A 534 -8.69 -12.40 -10.55
C GLY A 534 -9.25 -12.65 -9.15
N ASP A 535 -8.64 -13.56 -8.39
CA ASP A 535 -8.98 -13.78 -6.99
C ASP A 535 -8.74 -12.51 -6.13
N GLY A 536 -9.60 -12.33 -5.13
CA GLY A 536 -9.47 -11.30 -4.10
C GLY A 536 -8.41 -11.65 -3.05
N VAL A 537 -8.44 -10.97 -1.90
CA VAL A 537 -7.58 -11.30 -0.75
C VAL A 537 -8.38 -12.00 0.34
N SER A 538 -7.74 -12.92 1.06
CA SER A 538 -8.38 -13.64 2.17
C SER A 538 -8.16 -12.94 3.51
N SER A 539 -9.17 -12.91 4.38
CA SER A 539 -9.10 -12.38 5.74
C SER A 539 -9.91 -13.24 6.71
N ASP A 540 -9.39 -13.44 7.92
CA ASP A 540 -10.08 -14.14 9.01
C ASP A 540 -10.77 -13.18 10.00
N ILE A 541 -10.92 -11.89 9.64
CA ILE A 541 -11.35 -10.82 10.55
C ILE A 541 -12.71 -11.09 11.22
N THR A 542 -13.55 -11.94 10.64
CA THR A 542 -14.85 -12.37 11.20
C THR A 542 -14.77 -13.62 12.08
N GLY A 543 -13.58 -14.16 12.32
CA GLY A 543 -13.35 -15.44 13.02
C GLY A 543 -13.33 -16.67 12.11
N ALA A 544 -13.55 -16.50 10.81
CA ALA A 544 -13.40 -17.53 9.78
C ALA A 544 -12.80 -16.92 8.51
N LEU A 545 -11.98 -17.71 7.80
CA LEU A 545 -11.32 -17.28 6.57
C LEU A 545 -12.36 -17.04 5.46
N LYS A 546 -12.42 -15.81 4.96
CA LYS A 546 -13.27 -15.39 3.83
C LYS A 546 -12.44 -14.62 2.80
N TRP A 547 -12.93 -14.54 1.57
CA TRP A 547 -12.28 -13.81 0.48
C TRP A 547 -13.04 -12.52 0.17
N TYR A 548 -12.32 -11.48 -0.24
CA TYR A 548 -12.86 -10.15 -0.53
C TYR A 548 -12.17 -9.51 -1.74
N GLY A 549 -12.94 -8.81 -2.58
CA GLY A 549 -12.45 -8.05 -3.73
C GLY A 549 -12.14 -8.91 -4.96
N GLY A 550 -12.94 -9.95 -5.23
CA GLY A 550 -12.76 -10.79 -6.43
C GLY A 550 -13.20 -10.09 -7.71
N GLY A 551 -12.44 -10.23 -8.80
CA GLY A 551 -12.82 -9.72 -10.12
C GLY A 551 -13.89 -10.57 -10.81
N GLY A 552 -14.71 -9.98 -11.68
CA GLY A 552 -15.70 -10.72 -12.46
C GLY A 552 -15.08 -11.40 -13.69
N GLY A 553 -15.65 -12.52 -14.13
CA GLY A 553 -15.24 -13.20 -15.36
C GLY A 553 -15.75 -12.49 -16.62
N GLY A 554 -15.01 -12.58 -17.73
CA GLY A 554 -15.42 -12.05 -19.03
C GLY A 554 -16.52 -12.90 -19.69
N GLY A 555 -17.37 -12.28 -20.49
CA GLY A 555 -18.40 -12.98 -21.26
C GLY A 555 -17.84 -13.82 -22.39
N VAL A 556 -18.61 -14.86 -22.77
CA VAL A 556 -18.47 -15.58 -24.04
C VAL A 556 -18.59 -14.61 -25.23
N ASN A 557 -18.16 -15.00 -26.42
CA ASN A 557 -18.49 -14.28 -27.66
C ASN A 557 -18.83 -15.30 -28.73
N HIS A 558 -20.11 -15.54 -29.04
CA HIS A 558 -20.49 -16.49 -30.09
C HIS A 558 -21.86 -16.19 -30.72
N ASN A 559 -21.94 -16.05 -32.04
CA ASN A 559 -23.15 -15.53 -32.69
C ASN A 559 -24.13 -16.65 -33.13
N GLY A 560 -24.29 -17.67 -32.28
CA GLY A 560 -24.90 -18.96 -32.67
C GLY A 560 -26.21 -19.32 -32.00
N ASP A 561 -26.74 -18.48 -31.09
CA ASP A 561 -27.81 -18.85 -30.16
C ASP A 561 -27.51 -20.19 -29.44
N ILE A 562 -26.27 -20.34 -28.99
CA ILE A 562 -25.75 -21.60 -28.43
C ILE A 562 -25.20 -21.38 -27.03
N LEU A 563 -25.49 -22.32 -26.13
CA LEU A 563 -24.85 -22.41 -24.83
C LEU A 563 -23.46 -23.03 -25.01
N ILE A 564 -22.42 -22.28 -24.67
CA ILE A 564 -21.06 -22.80 -24.58
C ILE A 564 -20.80 -23.09 -23.11
N ALA A 565 -20.93 -24.36 -22.72
CA ALA A 565 -20.66 -24.76 -21.34
C ALA A 565 -19.23 -24.36 -20.95
N GLY A 566 -19.11 -23.52 -19.91
CA GLY A 566 -17.81 -22.96 -19.50
C GLY A 566 -17.26 -21.88 -20.43
N GLY A 567 -18.09 -21.33 -21.32
CA GLY A 567 -17.71 -20.27 -22.27
C GLY A 567 -17.48 -18.93 -21.59
N GLY A 568 -18.25 -18.59 -20.56
CA GLY A 568 -18.02 -17.45 -19.70
C GLY A 568 -16.91 -17.73 -18.70
N GLY A 569 -16.05 -16.74 -18.47
CA GLY A 569 -14.99 -16.81 -17.48
C GLY A 569 -15.54 -17.00 -16.08
N ALA A 570 -14.86 -17.80 -15.25
CA ALA A 570 -15.16 -17.88 -13.83
C ALA A 570 -14.95 -16.52 -13.15
N GLY A 571 -15.78 -16.18 -12.16
CA GLY A 571 -15.48 -15.08 -11.25
C GLY A 571 -14.35 -15.45 -10.30
N GLY A 572 -13.58 -14.46 -9.85
CA GLY A 572 -12.53 -14.65 -8.86
C GLY A 572 -13.10 -14.84 -7.46
N LYS A 573 -12.35 -15.53 -6.58
CA LYS A 573 -12.71 -15.68 -5.17
C LYS A 573 -12.88 -14.31 -4.51
N GLY A 574 -13.86 -14.21 -3.61
CA GLY A 574 -14.26 -12.92 -3.01
C GLY A 574 -15.39 -12.25 -3.78
N GLY A 575 -16.33 -13.07 -4.26
CA GLY A 575 -17.62 -12.63 -4.80
C GLY A 575 -17.63 -12.19 -6.25
N GLY A 576 -16.61 -12.50 -7.04
CA GLY A 576 -16.60 -12.18 -8.47
C GLY A 576 -17.76 -12.86 -9.21
N GLY A 577 -18.49 -12.10 -10.01
CA GLY A 577 -19.55 -12.61 -10.87
C GLY A 577 -18.98 -13.43 -12.03
N ARG A 578 -19.64 -14.51 -12.41
CA ARG A 578 -19.28 -15.36 -13.55
C ARG A 578 -19.74 -14.71 -14.86
N GLY A 579 -18.93 -14.81 -15.91
CA GLY A 579 -19.33 -14.37 -17.25
C GLY A 579 -20.46 -15.23 -17.84
N GLY A 580 -21.24 -14.67 -18.76
CA GLY A 580 -22.30 -15.38 -19.47
C GLY A 580 -21.76 -16.47 -20.40
N ASP A 581 -22.41 -17.63 -20.41
CA ASP A 581 -22.05 -18.81 -21.23
C ASP A 581 -22.79 -18.86 -22.58
N PHE A 582 -23.83 -18.06 -22.77
CA PHE A 582 -24.69 -18.14 -23.96
C PHE A 582 -24.31 -17.10 -24.99
N GLY A 583 -23.93 -17.58 -26.17
CA GLY A 583 -23.65 -16.74 -27.31
C GLY A 583 -24.93 -16.42 -28.08
N ALA A 584 -25.33 -15.16 -28.13
CA ALA A 584 -26.55 -14.72 -28.81
C ALA A 584 -26.26 -14.29 -30.24
N LYS A 585 -27.19 -14.52 -31.17
CA LYS A 585 -27.11 -13.86 -32.48
C LYS A 585 -27.67 -12.44 -32.43
N ALA A 586 -27.25 -11.61 -33.38
CA ALA A 586 -27.86 -10.31 -33.62
C ALA A 586 -29.39 -10.43 -33.78
N HIS A 587 -30.15 -9.51 -33.19
CA HIS A 587 -31.63 -9.50 -33.23
C HIS A 587 -32.33 -10.77 -32.68
N SER A 588 -31.65 -11.58 -31.86
CA SER A 588 -32.25 -12.73 -31.17
C SER A 588 -33.24 -12.32 -30.07
N ALA A 589 -34.35 -13.05 -29.92
CA ALA A 589 -35.23 -12.94 -28.75
C ALA A 589 -34.62 -13.55 -27.47
N SER A 590 -33.50 -14.27 -27.58
CA SER A 590 -32.87 -15.05 -26.50
C SER A 590 -31.75 -14.33 -25.74
N LYS A 591 -31.54 -13.03 -25.98
CA LYS A 591 -30.37 -12.25 -25.53
C LYS A 591 -30.15 -12.17 -24.01
N ALA A 592 -31.19 -12.40 -23.21
CA ALA A 592 -31.13 -12.33 -21.75
C ALA A 592 -31.04 -13.71 -21.07
N ARG A 593 -30.95 -14.82 -21.83
CA ARG A 593 -31.13 -16.17 -21.25
C ARG A 593 -29.97 -16.64 -20.36
N PHE A 594 -28.73 -16.19 -20.58
CA PHE A 594 -27.59 -16.48 -19.70
C PHE A 594 -26.59 -15.32 -19.69
N THR A 595 -26.93 -14.28 -18.93
CA THR A 595 -26.11 -13.06 -18.77
C THR A 595 -25.05 -13.29 -17.70
N GLY A 596 -24.01 -12.46 -17.68
CA GLY A 596 -23.07 -12.48 -16.57
C GLY A 596 -23.76 -12.25 -15.23
N THR A 597 -23.28 -12.89 -14.17
CA THR A 597 -23.89 -12.79 -12.84
C THR A 597 -23.40 -11.54 -12.11
N ASP A 598 -24.25 -11.00 -11.24
CA ASP A 598 -23.83 -9.91 -10.33
C ASP A 598 -22.69 -10.39 -9.42
N GLY A 599 -21.84 -9.46 -9.01
CA GLY A 599 -20.89 -9.68 -7.92
C GLY A 599 -21.62 -9.83 -6.59
N GLU A 600 -21.09 -10.66 -5.72
CA GLU A 600 -21.70 -10.94 -4.41
C GLU A 600 -21.70 -9.68 -3.53
N ALA A 601 -22.85 -9.34 -2.95
CA ALA A 601 -22.95 -8.20 -2.05
C ALA A 601 -22.02 -8.36 -0.85
N ASN A 602 -21.46 -7.24 -0.36
CA ASN A 602 -20.61 -7.16 0.84
C ASN A 602 -19.28 -7.90 0.72
N THR A 603 -18.84 -8.15 -0.51
CA THR A 603 -17.53 -8.73 -0.82
C THR A 603 -16.67 -7.80 -1.67
N GLY A 604 -17.24 -6.73 -2.23
CA GLY A 604 -16.60 -5.91 -3.26
C GLY A 604 -16.40 -6.64 -4.60
N GLY A 605 -17.08 -7.78 -4.82
CA GLY A 605 -16.93 -8.57 -6.05
C GLY A 605 -17.32 -7.81 -7.32
N GLY A 606 -16.53 -7.94 -8.39
CA GLY A 606 -16.84 -7.35 -9.69
C GLY A 606 -17.93 -8.14 -10.44
N GLY A 607 -18.74 -7.45 -11.25
CA GLY A 607 -19.79 -8.11 -12.04
C GLY A 607 -19.24 -8.99 -13.18
N GLY A 608 -19.97 -10.05 -13.55
CA GLY A 608 -19.65 -10.90 -14.69
C GLY A 608 -20.02 -10.27 -16.03
N GLY A 609 -19.14 -10.41 -17.01
CA GLY A 609 -19.34 -9.95 -18.38
C GLY A 609 -20.39 -10.76 -19.15
N THR A 610 -20.93 -10.19 -20.22
CA THR A 610 -21.93 -10.86 -21.07
C THR A 610 -21.47 -11.01 -22.51
N ASP A 611 -22.20 -11.78 -23.29
CA ASP A 611 -21.99 -11.91 -24.74
C ASP A 611 -22.21 -10.57 -25.45
N PRO A 612 -21.45 -10.24 -26.51
CA PRO A 612 -21.55 -8.96 -27.18
C PRO A 612 -22.95 -8.58 -27.65
N GLU A 613 -23.72 -9.55 -28.14
CA GLU A 613 -25.08 -9.36 -28.62
C GLU A 613 -26.11 -9.34 -27.48
N SER A 614 -25.70 -9.57 -26.23
CA SER A 614 -26.53 -9.52 -25.04
C SER A 614 -26.70 -8.09 -24.46
N THR A 615 -27.86 -7.86 -23.87
CA THR A 615 -28.29 -6.54 -23.36
C THR A 615 -28.13 -6.39 -21.84
N VAL A 616 -27.68 -7.43 -21.15
CA VAL A 616 -27.57 -7.45 -19.68
C VAL A 616 -26.25 -8.11 -19.27
N ALA A 617 -25.49 -7.41 -18.43
CA ALA A 617 -24.30 -7.93 -17.75
C ALA A 617 -24.51 -7.90 -16.22
N GLY A 618 -23.51 -8.35 -15.48
CA GLY A 618 -23.50 -8.33 -14.01
C GLY A 618 -23.20 -6.95 -13.43
N LYS A 619 -23.90 -6.60 -12.35
CA LYS A 619 -23.58 -5.46 -11.47
C LYS A 619 -22.40 -5.82 -10.57
N GLY A 620 -21.67 -4.83 -10.07
CA GLY A 620 -20.72 -5.05 -8.98
C GLY A 620 -21.43 -5.26 -7.65
N GLY A 621 -20.81 -6.01 -6.75
CA GLY A 621 -21.22 -6.16 -5.36
C GLY A 621 -20.83 -4.94 -4.50
N SER A 622 -21.60 -4.67 -3.45
CA SER A 622 -21.26 -3.66 -2.44
C SER A 622 -19.96 -4.02 -1.69
N GLY A 623 -19.31 -2.99 -1.16
CA GLY A 623 -18.20 -3.12 -0.24
C GLY A 623 -18.63 -3.55 1.16
N ILE A 624 -17.67 -3.63 2.07
CA ILE A 624 -17.87 -3.93 3.49
C ILE A 624 -16.76 -3.29 4.31
N VAL A 625 -17.06 -2.84 5.54
CA VAL A 625 -16.03 -2.42 6.51
C VAL A 625 -16.20 -3.24 7.78
N ILE A 626 -15.12 -3.85 8.25
CA ILE A 626 -15.10 -4.71 9.44
C ILE A 626 -14.01 -4.22 10.38
N ILE A 627 -14.33 -4.09 11.66
CA ILE A 627 -13.38 -3.76 12.72
C ILE A 627 -13.50 -4.83 13.80
N ARG A 628 -12.39 -5.33 14.34
CA ARG A 628 -12.40 -6.20 15.52
C ARG A 628 -11.40 -5.75 16.58
N TYR A 629 -11.68 -6.03 17.84
CA TYR A 629 -10.76 -5.81 18.96
C TYR A 629 -10.97 -6.83 20.06
N LYS A 630 -9.91 -7.15 20.79
CA LYS A 630 -9.97 -8.11 21.89
C LYS A 630 -10.56 -7.45 23.13
N SER A 631 -11.71 -7.91 23.59
CA SER A 631 -12.36 -7.42 24.81
C SER A 631 -13.43 -8.41 25.28
N ALA A 632 -13.62 -8.51 26.60
CA ALA A 632 -14.72 -9.29 27.18
C ALA A 632 -16.08 -8.57 27.05
N GLN A 633 -16.08 -7.26 26.84
CA GLN A 633 -17.28 -6.42 26.74
C GLN A 633 -17.19 -5.49 25.51
N PRO A 634 -18.32 -5.11 24.90
CA PRO A 634 -18.33 -4.08 23.86
C PRO A 634 -17.76 -2.76 24.41
N LEU A 635 -16.72 -2.25 23.76
CA LEU A 635 -16.11 -0.97 24.10
C LEU A 635 -16.48 0.13 23.11
N MET A 636 -16.95 -0.26 21.91
CA MET A 636 -17.32 0.66 20.84
C MET A 636 -18.79 0.48 20.45
N THR A 637 -19.30 1.42 19.64
CA THR A 637 -20.63 1.38 19.03
C THR A 637 -20.56 1.67 17.53
N GLY A 638 -21.56 1.20 16.78
CA GLY A 638 -21.67 1.37 15.33
C GLY A 638 -21.62 0.03 14.58
N GLY A 639 -22.37 -0.06 13.47
CA GLY A 639 -22.49 -1.30 12.69
C GLY A 639 -23.21 -2.43 13.42
N THR A 640 -23.27 -3.59 12.78
CA THR A 640 -23.79 -4.83 13.38
C THR A 640 -22.73 -5.47 14.26
N MET A 641 -23.10 -5.79 15.49
CA MET A 641 -22.21 -6.31 16.52
C MET A 641 -22.24 -7.83 16.63
N SER A 642 -21.06 -8.44 16.73
CA SER A 642 -20.89 -9.87 17.04
C SER A 642 -19.62 -10.10 17.86
N SER A 643 -19.43 -11.33 18.36
CA SER A 643 -18.20 -11.74 19.03
C SER A 643 -17.75 -13.11 18.58
N SER A 644 -16.43 -13.31 18.49
CA SER A 644 -15.81 -14.58 18.10
C SER A 644 -14.39 -14.66 18.64
N GLY A 645 -13.99 -15.80 19.23
CA GLY A 645 -12.61 -16.03 19.68
C GLY A 645 -12.07 -15.02 20.70
N GLY A 646 -12.93 -14.40 21.52
CA GLY A 646 -12.55 -13.34 22.47
C GLY A 646 -12.40 -11.94 21.85
N TYR A 647 -12.81 -11.78 20.58
CA TYR A 647 -12.89 -10.49 19.90
C TYR A 647 -14.34 -10.01 19.84
N GLN A 648 -14.52 -8.70 19.98
CA GLN A 648 -15.71 -7.97 19.57
C GLN A 648 -15.53 -7.51 18.13
N ILE A 649 -16.56 -7.69 17.29
CA ILE A 649 -16.52 -7.44 15.85
C ILE A 649 -17.67 -6.50 15.46
N HIS A 650 -17.33 -5.40 14.80
CA HIS A 650 -18.24 -4.43 14.21
C HIS A 650 -18.23 -4.60 12.69
N THR A 651 -19.40 -4.89 12.11
CA THR A 651 -19.56 -5.05 10.66
C THR A 651 -20.45 -3.96 10.09
N PHE A 652 -19.99 -3.27 9.06
CA PHE A 652 -20.72 -2.28 8.29
C PHE A 652 -20.86 -2.80 6.87
N ASP A 653 -22.05 -3.25 6.51
CA ASP A 653 -22.38 -3.94 5.25
C ASP A 653 -23.55 -3.28 4.51
N THR A 654 -24.07 -2.18 5.04
CA THR A 654 -25.10 -1.36 4.39
C THR A 654 -24.45 -0.19 3.68
N VAL A 655 -24.71 -0.07 2.38
CA VAL A 655 -24.21 1.05 1.55
C VAL A 655 -24.66 2.39 2.12
N GLY A 656 -23.72 3.31 2.24
CA GLY A 656 -23.96 4.64 2.80
C GLY A 656 -22.94 5.02 3.87
N THR A 657 -23.28 6.04 4.65
CA THR A 657 -22.41 6.58 5.72
C THR A 657 -22.94 6.17 7.08
N SER A 658 -22.04 5.84 7.98
CA SER A 658 -22.28 5.47 9.38
C SER A 658 -21.13 5.99 10.24
N THR A 659 -21.22 5.77 11.55
CA THR A 659 -20.19 6.20 12.50
C THR A 659 -19.79 5.05 13.41
N LEU A 660 -18.48 4.89 13.63
CA LEU A 660 -17.89 4.07 14.67
C LEU A 660 -17.43 4.99 15.82
N LYS A 661 -17.79 4.67 17.05
CA LYS A 661 -17.36 5.43 18.25
C LYS A 661 -16.72 4.51 19.28
N TYR A 662 -15.52 4.84 19.74
CA TYR A 662 -14.84 4.21 20.88
C TYR A 662 -14.86 5.12 22.11
#